data_AF-A0AB34I0V6-F1
#
_entry.id   AF-A0AB34I0V6-F1
#
_cell.length_a   1.000
_cell.length_b   1.000
_cell.length_c   1.000
_cell.angle_alpha   90.00
_cell.angle_beta   90.00
_cell.angle_gamma   90.00
#
_symmetry.space_group_name_H-M   'P 1'
#
loop_
_entity.id
_entity.type
_entity.pdbx_description
1 polymer ?
#
loop_
_entity_poly.entity_id
_entity_poly.type
_entity_poly.pdbx_seq_one_letter_code
_entity_poly.pdbx_strand_id
1 'polypeptide(L)'
;MSVERQLVVVNALVGAIPSIMNVLLVCLIFWLIFSIMGVNLFAGKYHYCFNESSEIRFEIEDVNNKTECEKLMEGNNTEIRWKNVKINFDNVGAGYLALLQVATFKGWMDIMYAAVDSRKPDEQPKYEDNIYMYIYFVIFIIFGSFFTLNLFIGVIIDNFNQQKKKIGQDIFMTEEQKKYYNAMKKLGSKKPQKPIPRPLNKIQGIIFDFVTQQAFDIVIMMLICLNMVTMMVETDTQSKQMENILYWINLVFVIFFTCECVLKMFALRHYYFTIGWNIFDFVVVILSIVGMFLADIIEKYFVSPTLFRVIRLARIGRILRLIKGAKGIRTLLFALMMSLPALFNIGLLLFLVMFIFSIFGMSNFAYVKHEAGIDDMFNFETFGNSMICLFQITTSAGWDGLLLPILNRPPDCSLDKEHPGSGFKGDCGNPSVGIFFFVSYIIVSFLIVVNMYIAIILENFSVATEESADPLSEDDFETFYEIWEKFDPDATQFIEYSKLADFADALEHPLRVPKPNTIELIAMDLPMVSGDRIHCLDVLFAFTKRVLGDSGELDILRQQMEERFVASNPSKMSYEPITTTLRRKQEEVSAVVLQRAYRGHLARRGFICKKTTSNKLENGGTHREKKESTPSTASLPSYDSVTKPEKEKQQRAEEGRRERAKRQKEVRESKC
;
A
#
# COMPACT_ATOMS: atom_id res chain seq x y z
N MET A 1 13.07 1.00 -22.19
CA MET A 1 12.21 1.23 -21.01
C MET A 1 11.97 -0.01 -20.12
N SER A 2 11.47 -1.17 -20.62
CA SER A 2 11.26 -2.37 -19.76
C SER A 2 12.56 -3.04 -19.29
N VAL A 3 13.56 -3.17 -20.16
CA VAL A 3 14.85 -3.82 -19.84
C VAL A 3 15.71 -2.94 -18.92
N GLU A 4 15.70 -1.62 -19.12
CA GLU A 4 16.41 -0.66 -18.24
C GLU A 4 15.87 -0.69 -16.81
N ARG A 5 14.56 -0.87 -16.61
CA ARG A 5 13.97 -1.02 -15.26
C ARG A 5 14.35 -2.36 -14.62
N GLN A 6 14.47 -3.43 -15.39
CA GLN A 6 14.97 -4.72 -14.86
C GLN A 6 16.43 -4.62 -14.41
N LEU A 7 17.27 -3.91 -15.17
CA LEU A 7 18.65 -3.63 -14.76
C LEU A 7 18.70 -2.89 -13.43
N VAL A 8 17.77 -1.97 -13.15
CA VAL A 8 17.68 -1.29 -11.84
C VAL A 8 17.40 -2.27 -10.70
N VAL A 9 16.46 -3.20 -10.86
CA VAL A 9 16.13 -4.21 -9.83
C VAL A 9 17.31 -5.16 -9.62
N VAL A 10 17.93 -5.64 -10.68
CA VAL A 10 19.09 -6.52 -10.59
C VAL A 10 20.28 -5.80 -9.96
N ASN A 11 20.57 -4.55 -10.35
CA ASN A 11 21.61 -3.75 -9.74
C ASN A 11 21.35 -3.47 -8.26
N ALA A 12 20.07 -3.27 -7.88
CA ALA A 12 19.68 -3.11 -6.49
C ALA A 12 19.94 -4.39 -5.66
N LEU A 13 19.56 -5.56 -6.21
CA LEU A 13 19.87 -6.86 -5.60
C LEU A 13 21.37 -7.08 -5.46
N VAL A 14 22.13 -6.85 -6.54
CA VAL A 14 23.59 -7.01 -6.54
C VAL A 14 24.25 -6.07 -5.53
N GLY A 15 23.77 -4.84 -5.40
CA GLY A 15 24.23 -3.88 -4.39
C GLY A 15 23.92 -4.30 -2.94
N ALA A 16 22.93 -5.17 -2.73
CA ALA A 16 22.57 -5.71 -1.42
C ALA A 16 23.36 -6.98 -1.05
N ILE A 17 23.94 -7.70 -2.03
CA ILE A 17 24.67 -8.97 -1.81
C ILE A 17 25.74 -8.84 -0.71
N PRO A 18 26.61 -7.81 -0.67
CA PRO A 18 27.64 -7.74 0.38
C PRO A 18 27.06 -7.65 1.79
N SER A 19 25.98 -6.87 1.96
CA SER A 19 25.29 -6.75 3.24
C SER A 19 24.61 -8.07 3.63
N ILE A 20 23.98 -8.75 2.67
CA ILE A 20 23.36 -10.07 2.87
C ILE A 20 24.41 -11.11 3.28
N MET A 21 25.58 -11.12 2.63
CA MET A 21 26.66 -12.06 2.94
C MET A 21 27.18 -11.88 4.37
N ASN A 22 27.27 -10.65 4.87
CA ASN A 22 27.62 -10.40 6.27
C ASN A 22 26.59 -10.99 7.23
N VAL A 23 25.29 -10.81 6.96
CA VAL A 23 24.22 -11.40 7.79
C VAL A 23 24.23 -12.92 7.71
N LEU A 24 24.40 -13.47 6.51
CA LEU A 24 24.49 -14.92 6.29
C LEU A 24 25.65 -15.51 7.10
N LEU A 25 26.81 -14.86 7.12
CA LEU A 25 27.95 -15.32 7.91
C LEU A 25 27.64 -15.35 9.42
N VAL A 26 26.99 -14.30 9.94
CA VAL A 26 26.56 -14.26 11.35
C VAL A 26 25.55 -15.38 11.64
N CYS A 27 24.60 -15.62 10.74
CA CYS A 27 23.61 -16.69 10.88
C CYS A 27 24.28 -18.07 10.85
N LEU A 28 25.22 -18.31 9.94
CA LEU A 28 25.96 -19.57 9.86
C LEU A 28 26.77 -19.82 11.14
N ILE A 29 27.49 -18.82 11.66
CA ILE A 29 28.24 -18.98 12.92
C ILE A 29 27.30 -19.31 14.08
N PHE A 30 26.14 -18.65 14.14
CA PHE A 30 25.16 -18.91 15.18
C PHE A 30 24.53 -20.30 15.07
N TRP A 31 24.14 -20.71 13.86
CA TRP A 31 23.59 -22.03 13.58
C TRP A 31 24.61 -23.15 13.79
N LEU A 32 25.90 -22.88 13.62
CA LEU A 32 26.97 -23.83 13.91
C LEU A 32 26.93 -24.29 15.37
N ILE A 33 26.70 -23.37 16.31
CA ILE A 33 26.62 -23.69 17.75
C ILE A 33 25.48 -24.67 18.01
N PHE A 34 24.30 -24.40 17.46
CA PHE A 34 23.13 -25.26 17.60
C PHE A 34 23.31 -26.60 16.87
N SER A 35 23.97 -26.61 15.71
CA SER A 35 24.24 -27.83 14.96
C SER A 35 25.20 -28.74 15.74
N ILE A 36 26.31 -28.21 16.27
CA ILE A 36 27.24 -28.99 17.11
C ILE A 36 26.53 -29.50 18.38
N MET A 37 25.72 -28.66 19.02
CA MET A 37 24.92 -29.08 20.18
C MET A 37 23.92 -30.18 19.80
N GLY A 38 23.24 -30.07 18.66
CA GLY A 38 22.30 -31.06 18.15
C GLY A 38 22.98 -32.40 17.83
N VAL A 39 24.16 -32.37 17.20
CA VAL A 39 24.97 -33.57 16.96
C VAL A 39 25.31 -34.27 18.28
N ASN A 40 25.75 -33.53 19.30
CA ASN A 40 26.05 -34.12 20.60
C ASN A 40 24.82 -34.72 21.31
N LEU A 41 23.64 -34.16 21.09
CA LEU A 41 22.40 -34.61 21.74
C LEU A 41 21.75 -35.79 21.00
N PHE A 42 21.79 -35.80 19.66
CA PHE A 42 20.92 -36.64 18.84
C PHE A 42 21.66 -37.58 17.87
N ALA A 43 22.97 -37.43 17.65
CA ALA A 43 23.69 -38.27 16.69
C ALA A 43 23.55 -39.77 17.00
N GLY A 44 23.22 -40.56 15.98
CA GLY A 44 23.02 -42.00 16.07
C GLY A 44 21.72 -42.44 16.74
N LYS A 45 20.91 -41.53 17.29
CA LYS A 45 19.70 -41.89 18.06
C LYS A 45 18.40 -41.91 17.25
N TYR A 46 18.44 -41.47 15.99
CA TYR A 46 17.25 -41.41 15.11
C TYR A 46 16.99 -42.70 14.32
N HIS A 47 17.61 -43.80 14.73
CA HIS A 47 17.39 -45.08 14.10
C HIS A 47 16.17 -45.78 14.71
N TYR A 48 15.42 -46.51 13.89
CA TYR A 48 14.27 -47.30 14.33
C TYR A 48 14.11 -48.56 13.46
N CYS A 49 13.53 -49.60 14.06
CA CYS A 49 13.10 -50.79 13.35
C CYS A 49 11.76 -50.54 12.65
N PHE A 50 11.69 -50.85 11.36
CA PHE A 50 10.54 -50.58 10.50
C PHE A 50 10.17 -51.82 9.69
N ASN A 51 8.86 -52.08 9.55
CA ASN A 51 8.34 -53.12 8.66
C ASN A 51 7.83 -52.48 7.37
N GLU A 52 8.41 -52.84 6.22
CA GLU A 52 8.04 -52.32 4.91
C GLU A 52 6.65 -52.76 4.45
N SER A 53 6.24 -53.99 4.76
CA SER A 53 4.96 -54.53 4.27
C SER A 53 3.75 -53.91 4.94
N SER A 54 3.89 -53.58 6.22
CA SER A 54 2.80 -52.97 7.00
C SER A 54 2.96 -51.47 7.16
N GLU A 55 4.05 -50.88 6.67
CA GLU A 55 4.42 -49.46 6.83
C GLU A 55 4.40 -48.95 8.28
N ILE A 56 4.70 -49.81 9.25
CA ILE A 56 4.58 -49.52 10.69
C ILE A 56 5.95 -49.60 11.38
N ARG A 57 6.17 -48.70 12.35
CA ARG A 57 7.30 -48.76 13.28
C ARG A 57 7.00 -49.76 14.39
N PHE A 58 7.95 -50.64 14.70
CA PHE A 58 7.78 -51.60 15.79
C PHE A 58 7.66 -50.91 17.15
N GLU A 59 6.79 -51.44 18.01
CA GLU A 59 6.73 -51.04 19.41
C GLU A 59 7.89 -51.64 20.20
N ILE A 60 8.22 -51.03 21.33
CA ILE A 60 9.35 -51.46 22.18
C ILE A 60 9.10 -52.81 22.85
N GLU A 61 7.84 -53.19 23.01
CA GLU A 61 7.47 -54.49 23.57
C GLU A 61 7.92 -55.64 22.66
N ASP A 62 7.96 -55.42 21.35
CA ASP A 62 8.37 -56.39 20.35
C ASP A 62 9.87 -56.31 20.01
N VAL A 63 10.41 -55.09 19.88
CA VAL A 63 11.81 -54.84 19.52
C VAL A 63 12.36 -53.69 20.35
N ASN A 64 13.29 -53.98 21.26
CA ASN A 64 13.85 -52.97 22.15
C ASN A 64 15.17 -52.38 21.64
N ASN A 65 15.97 -53.15 20.89
CA ASN A 65 17.28 -52.71 20.39
C ASN A 65 17.56 -53.18 18.95
N LYS A 66 18.61 -52.61 18.36
CA LYS A 66 19.07 -52.94 17.01
C LYS A 66 19.35 -54.44 16.85
N THR A 67 19.98 -55.10 17.82
CA THR A 67 20.31 -56.52 17.73
C THR A 67 19.08 -57.44 17.69
N GLU A 68 17.98 -57.03 18.33
CA GLU A 68 16.70 -57.74 18.23
C GLU A 68 16.03 -57.51 16.87
N CYS A 69 16.12 -56.29 16.33
CA CYS A 69 15.69 -56.00 14.96
C CYS A 69 16.46 -56.84 13.94
N GLU A 70 17.79 -56.92 14.07
CA GLU A 70 18.66 -57.70 13.16
C GLU A 70 18.35 -59.20 13.22
N LYS A 71 18.03 -59.76 14.40
CA LYS A 71 17.59 -61.16 14.52
C LYS A 71 16.30 -61.44 13.76
N LEU A 72 15.38 -60.47 13.70
CA LEU A 72 14.14 -60.60 12.92
C LEU A 72 14.41 -60.52 11.41
N MET A 73 15.49 -59.85 10.99
CA MET A 73 15.93 -59.79 9.58
C MET A 73 16.52 -61.12 9.10
N GLU A 74 17.24 -61.86 9.95
CA GLU A 74 17.84 -63.15 9.61
C GLU A 74 16.79 -64.26 9.34
N GLY A 75 15.56 -64.09 9.83
CA GLY A 75 14.46 -65.05 9.75
C GLY A 75 13.71 -65.19 8.41
N ASN A 76 14.34 -64.90 7.27
CA ASN A 76 13.74 -64.90 5.92
C ASN A 76 12.70 -63.78 5.66
N ASN A 77 12.65 -62.75 6.53
CA ASN A 77 11.81 -61.57 6.37
C ASN A 77 12.65 -60.40 5.82
N THR A 78 12.74 -60.27 4.50
CA THR A 78 13.46 -59.15 3.84
C THR A 78 12.80 -57.79 4.02
N GLU A 79 11.65 -57.75 4.70
CA GLU A 79 10.76 -56.59 4.83
C GLU A 79 11.02 -55.78 6.10
N ILE A 80 11.75 -56.34 7.08
CA ILE A 80 12.09 -55.65 8.33
C ILE A 80 13.45 -54.98 8.19
N ARG A 81 13.57 -53.71 8.57
CA ARG A 81 14.81 -52.93 8.40
C ARG A 81 15.07 -51.99 9.57
N TRP A 82 16.35 -51.86 9.94
CA TRP A 82 16.83 -50.80 10.83
C TRP A 82 17.09 -49.53 10.01
N LYS A 83 16.12 -48.60 10.01
CA LYS A 83 16.13 -47.39 9.17
C LYS A 83 16.53 -46.18 9.99
N ASN A 84 17.27 -45.26 9.37
CA ASN A 84 17.57 -43.94 9.93
C ASN A 84 16.59 -42.91 9.35
N VAL A 85 16.20 -41.92 10.14
CA VAL A 85 15.49 -40.74 9.60
C VAL A 85 16.38 -40.04 8.58
N LYS A 86 15.85 -39.75 7.39
CA LYS A 86 16.61 -39.18 6.26
C LYS A 86 17.24 -37.81 6.60
N ILE A 87 16.55 -37.00 7.38
CA ILE A 87 17.04 -35.72 7.92
C ILE A 87 17.35 -35.91 9.40
N ASN A 88 18.62 -35.82 9.77
CA ASN A 88 19.09 -36.15 11.12
C ASN A 88 20.26 -35.25 11.56
N PHE A 89 20.78 -35.53 12.76
CA PHE A 89 21.91 -34.81 13.38
C PHE A 89 23.18 -35.66 13.45
N ASP A 90 23.39 -36.62 12.54
CA ASP A 90 24.58 -37.50 12.60
C ASP A 90 25.90 -36.76 12.29
N ASN A 91 25.81 -35.67 11.53
CA ASN A 91 26.94 -34.79 11.24
C ASN A 91 26.48 -33.33 11.18
N VAL A 92 27.42 -32.40 11.28
CA VAL A 92 27.14 -30.96 11.31
C VAL A 92 26.39 -30.50 10.06
N GLY A 93 26.69 -31.06 8.88
CA GLY A 93 26.03 -30.71 7.62
C GLY A 93 24.56 -31.15 7.57
N ALA A 94 24.26 -32.38 8.00
CA ALA A 94 22.91 -32.88 8.17
C ALA A 94 22.15 -32.07 9.24
N GLY A 95 22.84 -31.70 10.33
CA GLY A 95 22.32 -30.79 11.35
C GLY A 95 21.93 -29.42 10.78
N TYR A 96 22.72 -28.84 9.86
CA TYR A 96 22.34 -27.59 9.17
C TYR A 96 21.06 -27.74 8.35
N LEU A 97 20.90 -28.85 7.63
CA LEU A 97 19.70 -29.11 6.85
C LEU A 97 18.46 -29.31 7.74
N ALA A 98 18.63 -30.02 8.86
CA ALA A 98 17.59 -30.18 9.88
C ALA A 98 17.19 -28.84 10.52
N LEU A 99 18.18 -28.03 10.90
CA LEU A 99 17.93 -26.69 11.46
C LEU A 99 17.28 -25.75 10.44
N LEU A 100 17.58 -25.89 9.14
CA LEU A 100 16.90 -25.13 8.08
C LEU A 100 15.40 -25.50 7.98
N GLN A 101 15.05 -26.79 8.09
CA GLN A 101 13.66 -27.25 8.15
C GLN A 101 12.92 -26.70 9.37
N VAL A 102 13.58 -26.71 10.54
CA VAL A 102 13.03 -26.09 11.75
C VAL A 102 12.88 -24.58 11.61
N ALA A 103 13.87 -23.89 11.03
CA ALA A 103 13.84 -22.43 10.87
C ALA A 103 12.77 -21.94 9.88
N THR A 104 12.49 -22.74 8.84
CA THR A 104 11.43 -22.47 7.85
C THR A 104 10.05 -22.98 8.28
N PHE A 105 9.97 -23.73 9.39
CA PHE A 105 8.76 -24.40 9.89
C PHE A 105 8.15 -25.38 8.89
N LYS A 106 9.00 -26.13 8.18
CA LYS A 106 8.61 -27.15 7.17
C LYS A 106 9.40 -28.43 7.43
N GLY A 107 8.74 -29.58 7.54
CA GLY A 107 9.37 -30.84 7.97
C GLY A 107 9.84 -30.87 9.43
N TRP A 108 9.64 -29.78 10.19
CA TRP A 108 10.15 -29.64 11.56
C TRP A 108 9.52 -30.63 12.55
N MET A 109 8.29 -31.09 12.29
CA MET A 109 7.57 -32.04 13.14
C MET A 109 8.28 -33.39 13.17
N ASP A 110 8.69 -33.93 12.03
CA ASP A 110 9.33 -35.24 11.94
C ASP A 110 10.68 -35.28 12.67
N ILE A 111 11.44 -34.18 12.58
CA ILE A 111 12.72 -33.99 13.29
C ILE A 111 12.47 -33.93 14.81
N MET A 112 11.46 -33.18 15.22
CA MET A 112 11.13 -32.97 16.62
C MET A 112 10.59 -34.23 17.29
N TYR A 113 9.73 -34.98 16.60
CA TYR A 113 9.24 -36.28 17.07
C TYR A 113 10.39 -37.27 17.23
N ALA A 114 11.27 -37.38 16.23
CA ALA A 114 12.47 -38.22 16.34
C ALA A 114 13.38 -37.82 17.52
N ALA A 115 13.48 -36.53 17.83
CA ALA A 115 14.26 -36.04 18.98
C ALA A 115 13.63 -36.39 20.33
N VAL A 116 12.33 -36.22 20.47
CA VAL A 116 11.59 -36.44 21.72
C VAL A 116 11.44 -37.92 22.03
N ASP A 117 11.33 -38.75 20.99
CA ASP A 117 11.26 -40.20 21.13
C ASP A 117 12.65 -40.86 21.30
N SER A 118 13.72 -40.09 21.15
CA SER A 118 15.09 -40.61 21.17
C SER A 118 15.55 -41.05 22.57
N ARG A 119 16.12 -42.26 22.64
CA ARG A 119 16.74 -42.84 23.85
C ARG A 119 18.27 -42.82 23.73
N LYS A 120 18.92 -43.97 23.80
CA LYS A 120 20.37 -44.12 23.54
C LYS A 120 20.64 -44.57 22.10
N PRO A 121 21.89 -44.45 21.61
CA PRO A 121 22.27 -45.04 20.33
C PRO A 121 21.97 -46.55 20.30
N ASP A 122 21.51 -47.05 19.15
CA ASP A 122 21.14 -48.45 18.90
C ASP A 122 19.94 -49.00 19.72
N GLU A 123 19.21 -48.16 20.45
CA GLU A 123 17.95 -48.50 21.10
C GLU A 123 16.75 -48.03 20.26
N GLN A 124 15.65 -48.79 20.25
CA GLN A 124 14.41 -48.40 19.55
C GLN A 124 13.83 -47.11 20.15
N PRO A 125 13.34 -46.12 19.41
CA PRO A 125 12.73 -44.93 20.00
C PRO A 125 11.45 -45.28 20.76
N LYS A 126 11.22 -44.58 21.88
CA LYS A 126 10.03 -44.72 22.71
C LYS A 126 9.25 -43.43 22.65
N TYR A 127 7.94 -43.53 22.42
CA TYR A 127 7.05 -42.38 22.42
C TYR A 127 7.26 -41.51 23.66
N GLU A 128 7.68 -40.26 23.44
CA GLU A 128 7.86 -39.19 24.45
C GLU A 128 8.77 -39.51 25.64
N ASP A 129 9.77 -40.39 25.49
CA ASP A 129 10.71 -40.72 26.58
C ASP A 129 11.56 -39.52 27.02
N ASN A 130 11.91 -38.64 26.08
CA ASN A 130 12.72 -37.45 26.33
C ASN A 130 11.99 -36.15 25.96
N ILE A 131 10.81 -35.95 26.57
CA ILE A 131 9.94 -34.80 26.33
C ILE A 131 10.63 -33.43 26.49
N TYR A 132 11.66 -33.33 27.33
CA TYR A 132 12.39 -32.07 27.54
C TYR A 132 13.16 -31.59 26.30
N MET A 133 13.37 -32.45 25.30
CA MET A 133 14.05 -32.07 24.05
C MET A 133 13.26 -31.05 23.22
N TYR A 134 11.96 -30.85 23.47
CA TYR A 134 11.21 -29.71 22.93
C TYR A 134 11.87 -28.36 23.26
N ILE A 135 12.49 -28.24 24.45
CA ILE A 135 13.15 -27.00 24.89
C ILE A 135 14.29 -26.61 23.94
N TYR A 136 15.04 -27.59 23.41
CA TYR A 136 16.10 -27.33 22.42
C TYR A 136 15.55 -26.61 21.18
N PHE A 137 14.44 -27.12 20.62
CA PHE A 137 13.83 -26.54 19.43
C PHE A 137 13.17 -25.19 19.71
N VAL A 138 12.53 -25.00 20.87
CA VAL A 138 11.96 -23.70 21.27
C VAL A 138 13.05 -22.63 21.37
N ILE A 139 14.17 -22.94 22.03
CA ILE A 139 15.31 -22.02 22.13
C ILE A 139 15.87 -21.72 20.73
N PHE A 140 16.03 -22.73 19.88
CA PHE A 140 16.48 -22.52 18.52
C PHE A 140 15.49 -21.68 17.68
N ILE A 141 14.18 -21.85 17.82
CA ILE A 141 13.20 -21.06 17.08
C ILE A 141 13.28 -19.58 17.50
N ILE A 142 13.40 -19.31 18.80
CA ILE A 142 13.53 -17.93 19.32
C ILE A 142 14.82 -17.29 18.78
N PHE A 143 15.98 -17.91 18.98
CA PHE A 143 17.26 -17.27 18.63
C PHE A 143 17.70 -17.49 17.18
N GLY A 144 17.49 -18.69 16.65
CA GLY A 144 17.95 -19.14 15.35
C GLY A 144 17.02 -18.81 14.20
N SER A 145 15.72 -18.63 14.43
CA SER A 145 14.74 -18.23 13.40
C SER A 145 14.23 -16.79 13.59
N PHE A 146 13.66 -16.46 14.76
CA PHE A 146 13.04 -15.14 14.94
C PHE A 146 14.06 -13.99 14.91
N PHE A 147 15.16 -14.09 15.68
CA PHE A 147 16.17 -13.04 15.69
C PHE A 147 16.97 -12.95 14.37
N THR A 148 17.29 -14.08 13.73
CA THR A 148 18.03 -14.10 12.45
C THR A 148 17.19 -13.51 11.32
N LEU A 149 15.90 -13.86 11.24
CA LEU A 149 14.97 -13.30 10.26
C LEU A 149 14.79 -11.79 10.48
N ASN A 150 14.64 -11.35 11.73
CA ASN A 150 14.54 -9.91 12.04
C ASN A 150 15.81 -9.14 11.68
N LEU A 151 16.99 -9.69 11.96
CA LEU A 151 18.28 -9.09 11.55
C LEU A 151 18.38 -9.01 10.03
N PHE A 152 17.98 -10.06 9.33
CA PHE A 152 17.98 -10.13 7.87
C PHE A 152 17.08 -9.07 7.25
N ILE A 153 15.82 -8.98 7.69
CA ILE A 153 14.88 -7.96 7.24
C ILE A 153 15.43 -6.55 7.56
N GLY A 154 15.97 -6.34 8.76
CA GLY A 154 16.53 -5.05 9.17
C GLY A 154 17.66 -4.57 8.26
N VAL A 155 18.61 -5.45 7.92
CA VAL A 155 19.73 -5.11 7.03
C VAL A 155 19.28 -4.87 5.60
N ILE A 156 18.31 -5.64 5.09
CA ILE A 156 17.79 -5.42 3.73
C ILE A 156 17.04 -4.09 3.65
N ILE A 157 16.20 -3.77 4.63
CA ILE A 157 15.49 -2.48 4.68
C ILE A 157 16.49 -1.32 4.72
N ASP A 158 17.54 -1.42 5.55
CA ASP A 158 18.55 -0.37 5.64
C ASP A 158 19.32 -0.23 4.31
N ASN A 159 19.74 -1.35 3.69
CA ASN A 159 20.41 -1.33 2.39
C ASN A 159 19.51 -0.71 1.30
N PHE A 160 18.24 -1.12 1.25
CA PHE A 160 17.27 -0.57 0.29
C PHE A 160 17.05 0.93 0.50
N ASN A 161 16.94 1.38 1.76
CA ASN A 161 16.83 2.81 2.08
C ASN A 161 18.10 3.59 1.66
N GLN A 162 19.30 3.03 1.85
CA GLN A 162 20.54 3.63 1.37
C GLN A 162 20.60 3.70 -0.16
N GLN A 163 20.15 2.67 -0.86
CA GLN A 163 20.09 2.68 -2.33
C GLN A 163 19.05 3.66 -2.85
N LYS A 164 17.87 3.73 -2.23
CA LYS A 164 16.83 4.73 -2.54
C LYS A 164 17.38 6.15 -2.39
N LYS A 165 18.17 6.42 -1.35
CA LYS A 165 18.87 7.71 -1.16
C LYS A 165 19.90 8.02 -2.26
N LYS A 166 20.55 7.00 -2.85
CA LYS A 166 21.53 7.18 -3.95
C LYS A 166 20.89 7.35 -5.32
N ILE A 167 19.78 6.66 -5.58
CA ILE A 167 19.06 6.67 -6.87
C ILE A 167 18.06 7.83 -6.95
N GLY A 168 17.49 8.24 -5.82
CA GLY A 168 16.59 9.39 -5.76
C GLY A 168 17.31 10.67 -6.20
N GLN A 169 16.78 11.36 -7.21
CA GLN A 169 17.23 12.70 -7.63
C GLN A 169 17.05 13.78 -6.55
N ASP A 170 16.49 13.42 -5.39
CA ASP A 170 16.12 14.32 -4.29
C ASP A 170 17.29 14.67 -3.34
N ILE A 171 18.54 14.33 -3.69
CA ILE A 171 19.73 14.57 -2.85
C ILE A 171 19.91 16.07 -2.52
N PHE A 172 19.30 16.97 -3.29
CA PHE A 172 19.48 18.42 -3.16
C PHE A 172 18.31 19.17 -2.49
N MET A 173 17.21 18.52 -2.13
CA MET A 173 16.05 19.22 -1.55
C MET A 173 15.77 18.77 -0.11
N THR A 174 15.48 19.74 0.77
CA THR A 174 15.01 19.45 2.14
C THR A 174 13.58 18.90 2.12
N GLU A 175 13.16 18.21 3.19
CA GLU A 175 11.79 17.68 3.30
C GLU A 175 10.72 18.78 3.16
N GLU A 176 10.98 19.99 3.66
CA GLU A 176 10.08 21.15 3.50
C GLU A 176 9.99 21.64 2.04
N GLN A 177 11.13 21.73 1.34
CA GLN A 177 11.18 22.12 -0.07
C GLN A 177 10.46 21.10 -0.96
N LYS A 178 10.57 19.80 -0.63
CA LYS A 178 9.89 18.72 -1.35
C LYS A 178 8.37 18.83 -1.21
N LYS A 179 7.85 19.14 -0.02
CA LYS A 179 6.41 19.38 0.21
C LYS A 179 5.89 20.53 -0.67
N TYR A 180 6.60 21.66 -0.69
CA TYR A 180 6.23 22.80 -1.51
C TYR A 180 6.26 22.47 -3.01
N TYR A 181 7.32 21.80 -3.46
CA TYR A 181 7.47 21.39 -4.86
C TYR A 181 6.36 20.42 -5.30
N ASN A 182 6.02 19.44 -4.46
CA ASN A 182 4.95 18.48 -4.74
C ASN A 182 3.58 19.16 -4.81
N ALA A 183 3.26 20.04 -3.85
CA ALA A 183 2.02 20.82 -3.86
C ALA A 183 1.92 21.69 -5.13
N MET A 184 3.01 22.35 -5.52
CA MET A 184 3.04 23.23 -6.69
C MET A 184 2.97 22.45 -8.02
N LYS A 185 3.62 21.29 -8.10
CA LYS A 185 3.53 20.36 -9.25
C LYS A 185 2.09 19.84 -9.42
N LYS A 186 1.42 19.51 -8.31
CA LYS A 186 0.00 19.11 -8.29
C LYS A 186 -0.89 20.27 -8.76
N LEU A 187 -0.63 21.51 -8.32
CA LEU A 187 -1.35 22.73 -8.70
C LEU A 187 -1.40 22.97 -10.23
N GLY A 188 -0.31 22.67 -10.95
CA GLY A 188 -0.23 22.89 -12.40
C GLY A 188 -0.84 21.81 -13.26
N SER A 189 -1.20 20.68 -12.67
CA SER A 189 -1.74 19.53 -13.40
C SER A 189 -3.25 19.57 -13.57
N LYS A 190 -3.98 20.20 -12.64
CA LYS A 190 -5.45 20.27 -12.68
C LYS A 190 -5.95 21.62 -13.17
N LYS A 191 -6.95 21.58 -14.03
CA LYS A 191 -7.70 22.75 -14.49
C LYS A 191 -9.14 22.61 -14.02
N PRO A 192 -9.83 23.72 -13.70
CA PRO A 192 -11.26 23.66 -13.40
C PRO A 192 -11.97 22.99 -14.59
N GLN A 193 -12.73 21.95 -14.30
CA GLN A 193 -13.48 21.24 -15.34
C GLN A 193 -14.80 21.98 -15.59
N LYS A 194 -15.29 21.91 -16.83
CA LYS A 194 -16.63 22.44 -17.11
C LYS A 194 -17.64 21.54 -16.41
N PRO A 195 -18.53 22.07 -15.54
CA PRO A 195 -19.62 21.26 -15.01
C PRO A 195 -20.46 20.74 -16.18
N ILE A 196 -21.00 19.53 -16.03
CA ILE A 196 -21.78 18.90 -17.09
C ILE A 196 -23.03 19.77 -17.34
N PRO A 197 -23.20 20.33 -18.55
CA PRO A 197 -24.25 21.30 -18.81
C PRO A 197 -25.63 20.64 -18.67
N ARG A 198 -26.52 21.30 -17.91
CA ARG A 198 -27.90 20.83 -17.77
C ARG A 198 -28.58 20.81 -19.15
N PRO A 199 -29.23 19.71 -19.53
CA PRO A 199 -29.89 19.60 -20.82
C PRO A 199 -31.07 20.60 -20.93
N LEU A 200 -31.19 21.28 -22.08
CA LEU A 200 -32.23 22.28 -22.34
C LEU A 200 -33.67 21.72 -22.30
N ASN A 201 -33.82 20.44 -22.62
CA ASN A 201 -35.12 19.78 -22.66
C ASN A 201 -35.66 19.56 -21.24
N LYS A 202 -36.88 20.05 -20.95
CA LYS A 202 -37.50 19.95 -19.61
C LYS A 202 -37.49 18.53 -19.03
N ILE A 203 -37.87 17.52 -19.84
CA ILE A 203 -37.93 16.12 -19.41
C ILE A 203 -36.53 15.60 -19.05
N GLN A 204 -35.54 15.89 -19.91
CA GLN A 204 -34.16 15.47 -19.68
C GLN A 204 -33.52 16.22 -18.51
N GLY A 205 -33.89 17.49 -18.30
CA GLY A 205 -33.46 18.30 -17.17
C GLY A 205 -33.98 17.75 -15.84
N ILE A 206 -35.24 17.32 -15.78
CA ILE A 206 -35.80 16.68 -14.57
C ILE A 206 -35.07 15.37 -14.26
N ILE A 207 -34.79 14.55 -15.28
CA ILE A 207 -34.04 13.29 -15.10
C ILE A 207 -32.60 13.58 -14.67
N PHE A 208 -31.96 14.60 -15.24
CA PHE A 208 -30.63 15.05 -14.84
C PHE A 208 -30.61 15.50 -13.38
N ASP A 209 -31.58 16.31 -12.95
CA ASP A 209 -31.67 16.79 -11.57
C ASP A 209 -31.91 15.62 -10.60
N PHE A 210 -32.72 14.62 -10.98
CA PHE A 210 -32.97 13.42 -10.18
C PHE A 210 -31.73 12.51 -10.04
N VAL A 211 -31.06 12.22 -11.15
CA VAL A 211 -29.87 11.35 -11.18
C VAL A 211 -28.67 11.97 -10.44
N THR A 212 -28.59 13.29 -10.41
CA THR A 212 -27.48 14.02 -9.75
C THR A 212 -27.69 14.17 -8.23
N GLN A 213 -28.88 13.83 -7.69
CA GLN A 213 -29.11 13.88 -6.25
C GLN A 213 -28.31 12.81 -5.50
N GLN A 214 -27.69 13.21 -4.38
CA GLN A 214 -26.95 12.28 -3.51
C GLN A 214 -27.84 11.13 -2.98
N ALA A 215 -29.13 11.36 -2.78
CA ALA A 215 -30.08 10.32 -2.38
C ALA A 215 -30.19 9.18 -3.42
N PHE A 216 -30.10 9.49 -4.71
CA PHE A 216 -30.12 8.48 -5.77
C PHE A 216 -28.91 7.56 -5.66
N ASP A 217 -27.71 8.12 -5.50
CA ASP A 217 -26.49 7.33 -5.33
C ASP A 217 -26.50 6.48 -4.04
N ILE A 218 -27.07 6.98 -2.93
CA ILE A 218 -27.24 6.20 -1.69
C ILE A 218 -28.16 4.99 -1.89
N VAL A 219 -29.28 5.17 -2.61
CA VAL A 219 -30.22 4.07 -2.90
C VAL A 219 -29.54 2.99 -3.75
N ILE A 220 -28.79 3.39 -4.78
CA ILE A 220 -28.03 2.44 -5.60
C ILE A 220 -26.98 1.70 -4.75
N MET A 221 -26.28 2.39 -3.86
CA MET A 221 -25.32 1.78 -2.94
C MET A 221 -25.98 0.71 -2.06
N MET A 222 -27.16 1.00 -1.50
CA MET A 222 -27.92 0.04 -0.70
C MET A 222 -28.36 -1.18 -1.52
N LEU A 223 -28.77 -1.00 -2.78
CA LEU A 223 -29.13 -2.10 -3.66
C LEU A 223 -27.93 -2.99 -4.01
N ILE A 224 -26.73 -2.42 -4.16
CA ILE A 224 -25.48 -3.19 -4.34
C ILE A 224 -25.20 -4.04 -3.10
N CYS A 225 -25.30 -3.46 -1.89
CA CYS A 225 -25.13 -4.20 -0.64
C CYS A 225 -26.14 -5.34 -0.49
N LEU A 226 -27.41 -5.09 -0.81
CA LEU A 226 -28.44 -6.14 -0.79
C LEU A 226 -28.13 -7.25 -1.80
N ASN A 227 -27.70 -6.92 -3.01
CA ASN A 227 -27.30 -7.91 -4.01
C ASN A 227 -26.11 -8.75 -3.52
N MET A 228 -25.12 -8.15 -2.86
CA MET A 228 -24.02 -8.89 -2.24
C MET A 228 -24.53 -9.91 -1.21
N VAL A 229 -25.45 -9.51 -0.32
CA VAL A 229 -26.03 -10.43 0.67
C VAL A 229 -26.69 -11.62 -0.03
N THR A 230 -27.42 -11.41 -1.13
CA THR A 230 -28.06 -12.52 -1.86
C THR A 230 -27.07 -13.53 -2.44
N MET A 231 -25.87 -13.08 -2.84
CA MET A 231 -24.80 -13.98 -3.28
C MET A 231 -24.22 -14.81 -2.15
N MET A 232 -24.19 -14.27 -0.92
CA MET A 232 -23.68 -14.97 0.26
C MET A 232 -24.60 -16.11 0.73
N VAL A 233 -25.87 -16.13 0.29
CA VAL A 233 -26.84 -17.19 0.64
C VAL A 233 -26.71 -18.43 -0.28
N GLU A 234 -26.00 -18.33 -1.41
CA GLU A 234 -25.78 -19.48 -2.31
C GLU A 234 -25.01 -20.60 -1.58
N THR A 235 -25.50 -21.85 -1.69
CA THR A 235 -24.87 -23.05 -1.10
C THR A 235 -24.73 -24.15 -2.14
N ASP A 236 -23.75 -25.04 -1.97
CA ASP A 236 -23.41 -26.09 -2.96
C ASP A 236 -24.58 -27.05 -3.21
N THR A 237 -25.25 -27.50 -2.14
CA THR A 237 -26.39 -28.42 -2.21
C THR A 237 -27.72 -27.70 -1.92
N GLN A 238 -28.05 -26.69 -2.72
CA GLN A 238 -29.31 -25.95 -2.55
C GLN A 238 -30.51 -26.65 -3.22
N SER A 239 -31.70 -26.46 -2.65
CA SER A 239 -32.93 -26.98 -3.23
C SER A 239 -33.28 -26.22 -4.52
N LYS A 240 -33.95 -26.90 -5.47
CA LYS A 240 -34.43 -26.26 -6.72
C LYS A 240 -35.32 -25.05 -6.45
N GLN A 241 -36.05 -25.05 -5.33
CA GLN A 241 -36.86 -23.90 -4.90
C GLN A 241 -35.98 -22.70 -4.56
N MET A 242 -34.90 -22.92 -3.81
CA MET A 242 -33.96 -21.86 -3.45
C MET A 242 -33.25 -21.30 -4.69
N GLU A 243 -32.82 -22.18 -5.61
CA GLU A 243 -32.21 -21.76 -6.88
C GLU A 243 -33.16 -20.87 -7.71
N ASN A 244 -34.43 -21.27 -7.82
CA ASN A 244 -35.44 -20.48 -8.53
C ASN A 244 -35.69 -19.12 -7.86
N ILE A 245 -35.80 -19.08 -6.53
CA ILE A 245 -35.99 -17.83 -5.78
C ILE A 245 -34.81 -16.90 -6.01
N LEU A 246 -33.57 -17.40 -5.87
CA LEU A 246 -32.36 -16.62 -6.09
C LEU A 246 -32.23 -16.15 -7.55
N TYR A 247 -32.67 -16.94 -8.53
CA TYR A 247 -32.70 -16.53 -9.94
C TYR A 247 -33.60 -15.30 -10.14
N TRP A 248 -34.84 -15.35 -9.64
CA TRP A 248 -35.79 -14.23 -9.77
C TRP A 248 -35.31 -12.98 -9.04
N ILE A 249 -34.74 -13.13 -7.85
CA ILE A 249 -34.14 -12.01 -7.12
C ILE A 249 -32.98 -11.40 -7.91
N ASN A 250 -32.10 -12.22 -8.48
CA ASN A 250 -30.98 -11.74 -9.31
C ASN A 250 -31.46 -11.03 -10.59
N LEU A 251 -32.54 -11.51 -11.22
CA LEU A 251 -33.17 -10.85 -12.36
C LEU A 251 -33.65 -9.43 -11.99
N VAL A 252 -34.32 -9.29 -10.85
CA VAL A 252 -34.78 -8.00 -10.34
C VAL A 252 -33.61 -7.02 -10.18
N PHE A 253 -32.49 -7.45 -9.59
CA PHE A 253 -31.30 -6.61 -9.47
C PHE A 253 -30.71 -6.20 -10.83
N VAL A 254 -30.66 -7.11 -11.81
CA VAL A 254 -30.20 -6.78 -13.17
C VAL A 254 -31.07 -5.69 -13.79
N ILE A 255 -32.39 -5.78 -13.63
CA ILE A 255 -33.32 -4.77 -14.13
C ILE A 255 -33.04 -3.42 -13.46
N PHE A 256 -32.90 -3.37 -12.13
CA PHE A 256 -32.60 -2.12 -11.42
C PHE A 256 -31.29 -1.47 -11.89
N PHE A 257 -30.20 -2.22 -12.02
CA PHE A 257 -28.91 -1.69 -12.49
C PHE A 257 -28.93 -1.30 -13.97
N THR A 258 -29.74 -1.97 -14.79
CA THR A 258 -29.96 -1.59 -16.18
C THR A 258 -30.72 -0.28 -16.26
N CYS A 259 -31.78 -0.11 -15.46
CA CYS A 259 -32.54 1.14 -15.37
C CYS A 259 -31.64 2.29 -14.91
N GLU A 260 -30.82 2.09 -13.88
CA GLU A 260 -29.83 3.06 -13.42
C GLU A 260 -28.89 3.50 -14.56
N CYS A 261 -28.32 2.53 -15.27
CA CYS A 261 -27.40 2.78 -16.38
C CYS A 261 -28.07 3.58 -17.52
N VAL A 262 -29.29 3.20 -17.91
CA VAL A 262 -30.06 3.89 -18.96
C VAL A 262 -30.44 5.31 -18.52
N LEU A 263 -30.85 5.51 -17.26
CA LEU A 263 -31.18 6.83 -16.73
C LEU A 263 -29.96 7.76 -16.72
N LYS A 264 -28.80 7.27 -16.26
CA LYS A 264 -27.53 8.02 -16.27
C LYS A 264 -27.08 8.34 -17.70
N MET A 265 -27.19 7.40 -18.63
CA MET A 265 -26.86 7.62 -20.04
C MET A 265 -27.80 8.67 -20.68
N PHE A 266 -29.09 8.64 -20.38
CA PHE A 266 -30.05 9.62 -20.87
C PHE A 266 -29.81 11.02 -20.28
N ALA A 267 -29.48 11.12 -18.99
CA ALA A 267 -29.17 12.38 -18.31
C ALA A 267 -27.86 13.01 -18.84
N LEU A 268 -26.78 12.22 -18.86
CA LEU A 268 -25.40 12.70 -19.07
C LEU A 268 -24.94 12.63 -20.55
N ARG A 269 -25.65 11.92 -21.42
CA ARG A 269 -25.35 11.80 -22.87
C ARG A 269 -23.91 11.29 -23.10
N HIS A 270 -23.11 12.00 -23.89
CA HIS A 270 -21.70 11.66 -24.14
C HIS A 270 -20.80 11.83 -22.91
N TYR A 271 -21.16 12.71 -21.96
CA TYR A 271 -20.42 12.87 -20.70
C TYR A 271 -20.52 11.65 -19.79
N TYR A 272 -21.45 10.72 -20.05
CA TYR A 272 -21.48 9.44 -19.35
C TYR A 272 -20.16 8.67 -19.55
N PHE A 273 -19.63 8.64 -20.78
CA PHE A 273 -18.45 7.88 -21.16
C PHE A 273 -17.12 8.59 -20.86
N THR A 274 -17.14 9.81 -20.34
CA THR A 274 -15.91 10.48 -19.88
C THR A 274 -15.54 10.07 -18.45
N ILE A 275 -16.50 9.55 -17.68
CA ILE A 275 -16.31 9.15 -16.28
C ILE A 275 -15.97 7.65 -16.22
N GLY A 276 -14.75 7.31 -15.79
CA GLY A 276 -14.27 5.92 -15.76
C GLY A 276 -15.15 4.96 -14.95
N TRP A 277 -15.70 5.41 -13.82
CA TRP A 277 -16.64 4.61 -13.01
C TRP A 277 -17.96 4.29 -13.72
N ASN A 278 -18.45 5.20 -14.54
CA ASN A 278 -19.66 4.95 -15.34
C ASN A 278 -19.38 3.93 -16.46
N ILE A 279 -18.19 3.97 -17.07
CA ILE A 279 -17.76 2.95 -18.04
C ILE A 279 -17.69 1.58 -17.37
N PHE A 280 -17.10 1.51 -16.17
CA PHE A 280 -17.05 0.27 -15.39
C PHE A 280 -18.46 -0.27 -15.08
N ASP A 281 -19.37 0.60 -14.63
CA ASP A 281 -20.76 0.22 -14.37
C ASP A 281 -21.47 -0.30 -15.62
N PHE A 282 -21.27 0.35 -16.76
CA PHE A 282 -21.79 -0.07 -18.05
C PHE A 282 -21.29 -1.46 -18.44
N VAL A 283 -19.97 -1.71 -18.36
CA VAL A 283 -19.38 -3.02 -18.67
C VAL A 283 -19.98 -4.12 -17.78
N VAL A 284 -20.12 -3.85 -16.48
CA VAL A 284 -20.71 -4.81 -15.53
C VAL A 284 -22.17 -5.12 -15.85
N VAL A 285 -22.97 -4.12 -16.27
CA VAL A 285 -24.37 -4.32 -16.71
C VAL A 285 -24.43 -5.16 -17.98
N ILE A 286 -23.59 -4.87 -18.96
CA ILE A 286 -23.53 -5.65 -20.21
C ILE A 286 -23.14 -7.10 -19.92
N LEU A 287 -22.08 -7.35 -19.14
CA LEU A 287 -21.68 -8.71 -18.74
C LEU A 287 -22.78 -9.44 -17.97
N SER A 288 -23.59 -8.72 -17.20
CA SER A 288 -24.73 -9.26 -16.45
C SER A 288 -25.87 -9.71 -17.36
N ILE A 289 -26.21 -8.89 -18.35
CA ILE A 289 -27.23 -9.19 -19.36
C ILE A 289 -26.75 -10.36 -20.23
N VAL A 290 -25.51 -10.28 -20.74
CA VAL A 290 -24.88 -11.33 -21.53
C VAL A 290 -24.89 -12.64 -20.74
N GLY A 291 -24.44 -12.65 -19.48
CA GLY A 291 -24.42 -13.87 -18.66
C GLY A 291 -25.79 -14.51 -18.43
N MET A 292 -26.86 -13.71 -18.39
CA MET A 292 -28.24 -14.19 -18.27
C MET A 292 -28.73 -14.82 -19.58
N PHE A 293 -28.59 -14.11 -20.72
CA PHE A 293 -29.04 -14.62 -22.02
C PHE A 293 -28.15 -15.73 -22.57
N LEU A 294 -26.84 -15.72 -22.28
CA LEU A 294 -25.94 -16.81 -22.65
C LEU A 294 -26.27 -18.09 -21.89
N ALA A 295 -26.83 -18.02 -20.67
CA ALA A 295 -27.19 -19.23 -19.92
C ALA A 295 -28.17 -20.11 -20.73
N ASP A 296 -29.23 -19.49 -21.25
CA ASP A 296 -30.28 -20.17 -22.01
C ASP A 296 -29.78 -20.66 -23.38
N ILE A 297 -28.81 -19.96 -23.99
CA ILE A 297 -28.23 -20.32 -25.28
C ILE A 297 -27.17 -21.42 -25.12
N ILE A 298 -26.32 -21.35 -24.10
CA ILE A 298 -25.22 -22.28 -23.84
C ILE A 298 -25.75 -23.63 -23.38
N GLU A 299 -26.80 -23.68 -22.55
CA GLU A 299 -27.48 -24.94 -22.20
C GLU A 299 -27.95 -25.70 -23.45
N LYS A 300 -28.23 -24.97 -24.55
CA LYS A 300 -28.66 -25.54 -25.82
C LYS A 300 -27.52 -25.86 -26.81
N TYR A 301 -26.36 -25.19 -26.72
CA TYR A 301 -25.31 -25.25 -27.77
C TYR A 301 -23.87 -25.53 -27.29
N PHE A 302 -23.53 -25.41 -26.00
CA PHE A 302 -22.14 -25.50 -25.52
C PHE A 302 -21.97 -26.47 -24.33
N VAL A 303 -21.02 -27.41 -24.47
CA VAL A 303 -20.88 -28.61 -23.62
C VAL A 303 -20.05 -28.38 -22.34
N SER A 304 -19.46 -27.20 -22.11
CA SER A 304 -18.57 -26.94 -20.97
C SER A 304 -19.32 -26.25 -19.80
N PRO A 305 -19.58 -26.96 -18.68
CA PRO A 305 -20.18 -26.35 -17.49
C PRO A 305 -19.21 -25.38 -16.78
N THR A 306 -17.91 -25.44 -17.10
CA THR A 306 -16.86 -24.63 -16.45
C THR A 306 -16.86 -23.20 -16.95
N LEU A 307 -17.03 -22.97 -18.26
CA LEU A 307 -17.20 -21.62 -18.83
C LEU A 307 -18.41 -20.91 -18.22
N PHE A 308 -19.50 -21.64 -17.99
CA PHE A 308 -20.68 -21.12 -17.33
C PHE A 308 -20.43 -20.67 -15.88
N ARG A 309 -19.67 -21.44 -15.11
CA ARG A 309 -19.23 -21.04 -13.75
C ARG A 309 -18.41 -19.76 -13.78
N VAL A 310 -17.53 -19.59 -14.77
CA VAL A 310 -16.71 -18.38 -14.92
C VAL A 310 -17.55 -17.16 -15.31
N ILE A 311 -18.51 -17.29 -16.23
CA ILE A 311 -19.42 -16.18 -16.59
C ILE A 311 -20.28 -15.77 -15.39
N ARG A 312 -20.71 -16.73 -14.56
CA ARG A 312 -21.35 -16.46 -13.26
C ARG A 312 -20.43 -15.79 -12.23
N LEU A 313 -19.12 -15.67 -12.44
CA LEU A 313 -18.25 -14.84 -11.59
C LEU A 313 -18.31 -13.35 -11.99
N ALA A 314 -18.68 -13.02 -13.23
CA ALA A 314 -18.74 -11.63 -13.69
C ALA A 314 -19.73 -10.77 -12.90
N ARG A 315 -20.78 -11.37 -12.32
CA ARG A 315 -21.71 -10.69 -11.41
C ARG A 315 -21.04 -10.17 -10.12
N ILE A 316 -19.91 -10.75 -9.68
CA ILE A 316 -19.11 -10.24 -8.55
C ILE A 316 -18.58 -8.83 -8.84
N GLY A 317 -18.36 -8.49 -10.12
CA GLY A 317 -17.95 -7.14 -10.53
C GLY A 317 -18.89 -6.02 -10.07
N ARG A 318 -20.16 -6.33 -9.78
CA ARG A 318 -21.12 -5.36 -9.19
C ARG A 318 -20.74 -4.94 -7.77
N ILE A 319 -20.11 -5.82 -6.99
CA ILE A 319 -19.67 -5.54 -5.62
C ILE A 319 -18.51 -4.52 -5.63
N LEU A 320 -17.67 -4.55 -6.67
CA LEU A 320 -16.57 -3.59 -6.83
C LEU A 320 -17.06 -2.15 -6.97
N ARG A 321 -18.35 -1.92 -7.30
CA ARG A 321 -18.95 -0.58 -7.30
C ARG A 321 -18.96 0.08 -5.93
N LEU A 322 -18.94 -0.69 -4.84
CA LEU A 322 -18.82 -0.16 -3.47
C LEU A 322 -17.53 0.65 -3.27
N ILE A 323 -16.47 0.34 -4.05
CA ILE A 323 -15.20 1.06 -4.01
C ILE A 323 -15.38 2.54 -4.37
N LYS A 324 -16.34 2.86 -5.25
CA LYS A 324 -16.63 4.25 -5.66
C LYS A 324 -16.96 5.14 -4.46
N GLY A 325 -17.71 4.62 -3.48
CA GLY A 325 -18.13 5.38 -2.30
C GLY A 325 -17.13 5.36 -1.14
N ALA A 326 -16.16 4.44 -1.16
CA ALA A 326 -15.22 4.22 -0.07
C ALA A 326 -13.88 4.92 -0.33
N LYS A 327 -13.76 6.21 0.02
CA LYS A 327 -12.55 7.03 -0.17
C LYS A 327 -11.28 6.34 0.34
N GLY A 328 -11.30 5.75 1.54
CA GLY A 328 -10.15 5.04 2.11
C GLY A 328 -9.71 3.81 1.30
N ILE A 329 -10.66 3.02 0.78
CA ILE A 329 -10.34 1.86 -0.07
C ILE A 329 -9.79 2.33 -1.41
N ARG A 330 -10.35 3.41 -1.98
CA ARG A 330 -9.86 4.01 -3.23
C ARG A 330 -8.41 4.47 -3.11
N THR A 331 -8.06 5.14 -2.01
CA THR A 331 -6.68 5.56 -1.72
C THR A 331 -5.73 4.36 -1.63
N LEU A 332 -6.11 3.30 -0.90
CA LEU A 332 -5.29 2.08 -0.80
C LEU A 332 -5.11 1.38 -2.15
N LEU A 333 -6.18 1.27 -2.96
CA LEU A 333 -6.12 0.67 -4.29
C LEU A 333 -5.30 1.51 -5.27
N PHE A 334 -5.37 2.84 -5.17
CA PHE A 334 -4.53 3.74 -5.96
C PHE A 334 -3.06 3.56 -5.62
N ALA A 335 -2.71 3.54 -4.33
CA ALA A 335 -1.34 3.28 -3.87
C ALA A 335 -0.82 1.92 -4.37
N LEU A 336 -1.65 0.87 -4.26
CA LEU A 336 -1.35 -0.45 -4.82
C LEU A 336 -1.13 -0.39 -6.34
N MET A 337 -2.01 0.28 -7.09
CA MET A 337 -1.90 0.41 -8.54
C MET A 337 -0.63 1.15 -8.96
N MET A 338 -0.22 2.17 -8.21
CA MET A 338 1.03 2.89 -8.44
C MET A 338 2.27 2.00 -8.22
N SER A 339 2.19 1.02 -7.31
CA SER A 339 3.26 0.04 -7.06
C SER A 339 3.29 -1.13 -8.06
N LEU A 340 2.21 -1.39 -8.81
CA LEU A 340 2.13 -2.51 -9.77
C LEU A 340 3.25 -2.52 -10.83
N PRO A 341 3.67 -1.40 -11.43
CA PRO A 341 4.77 -1.41 -12.40
C PRO A 341 6.09 -1.87 -11.80
N ALA A 342 6.37 -1.56 -10.53
CA ALA A 342 7.56 -2.05 -9.84
C ALA A 342 7.43 -3.54 -9.52
N LEU A 343 6.25 -3.96 -9.02
CA LEU A 343 5.92 -5.35 -8.73
C LEU A 343 6.06 -6.26 -9.95
N PHE A 344 5.60 -5.81 -11.12
CA PHE A 344 5.70 -6.57 -12.37
C PHE A 344 7.16 -6.87 -12.75
N ASN A 345 8.08 -5.93 -12.52
CA ASN A 345 9.51 -6.15 -12.82
C ASN A 345 10.13 -7.20 -11.90
N ILE A 346 9.81 -7.16 -10.61
CA ILE A 346 10.28 -8.15 -9.63
C ILE A 346 9.65 -9.52 -9.91
N GLY A 347 8.35 -9.54 -10.24
CA GLY A 347 7.64 -10.75 -10.64
C GLY A 347 8.22 -11.40 -11.89
N LEU A 348 8.65 -10.61 -12.88
CA LEU A 348 9.32 -11.12 -14.07
C LEU A 348 10.70 -11.73 -13.74
N LEU A 349 11.47 -11.10 -12.85
CA LEU A 349 12.73 -11.68 -12.36
C LEU A 349 12.48 -13.02 -11.64
N LEU A 350 11.48 -13.08 -10.76
CA LEU A 350 11.08 -14.31 -10.08
C LEU A 350 10.65 -15.39 -11.09
N PHE A 351 9.88 -15.01 -12.12
CA PHE A 351 9.49 -15.91 -13.19
C PHE A 351 10.68 -16.45 -13.99
N LEU A 352 11.69 -15.61 -14.27
CA LEU A 352 12.93 -16.04 -14.93
C LEU A 352 13.69 -17.05 -14.07
N VAL A 353 13.79 -16.83 -12.76
CA VAL A 353 14.44 -17.78 -11.83
C VAL A 353 13.64 -19.09 -11.78
N MET A 354 12.32 -19.04 -11.66
CA MET A 354 11.46 -20.24 -11.74
C MET A 354 11.67 -21.00 -13.05
N PHE A 355 11.75 -20.29 -14.17
CA PHE A 355 12.00 -20.89 -15.48
C PHE A 355 13.33 -21.66 -15.49
N ILE A 356 14.43 -21.06 -15.04
CA ILE A 356 15.75 -21.71 -15.02
C ILE A 356 15.73 -22.96 -14.14
N PHE A 357 15.18 -22.86 -12.92
CA PHE A 357 15.10 -23.99 -11.99
C PHE A 357 14.12 -25.07 -12.47
N SER A 358 13.08 -24.72 -13.23
CA SER A 358 12.12 -25.72 -13.76
C SER A 358 12.77 -26.63 -14.80
N ILE A 359 13.61 -26.07 -15.68
CA ILE A 359 14.35 -26.86 -16.67
C ILE A 359 15.38 -27.75 -15.98
N PHE A 360 16.08 -27.23 -14.97
CA PHE A 360 17.04 -28.01 -14.20
C PHE A 360 16.36 -29.11 -13.38
N GLY A 361 15.21 -28.82 -12.77
CA GLY A 361 14.42 -29.81 -12.03
C GLY A 361 13.91 -30.91 -12.95
N MET A 362 13.40 -30.55 -14.12
CA MET A 362 12.94 -31.51 -15.12
C MET A 362 14.05 -32.42 -15.62
N SER A 363 15.27 -31.90 -15.84
CA SER A 363 16.37 -32.74 -16.31
C SER A 363 16.93 -33.69 -15.24
N ASN A 364 16.81 -33.36 -13.95
CA ASN A 364 17.44 -34.13 -12.87
C ASN A 364 16.48 -34.98 -12.06
N PHE A 365 15.20 -34.59 -11.94
CA PHE A 365 14.25 -35.18 -10.98
C PHE A 365 13.01 -35.80 -11.62
N ALA A 366 12.89 -35.81 -12.96
CA ALA A 366 11.72 -36.37 -13.65
C ALA A 366 11.43 -37.84 -13.31
N TYR A 367 12.46 -38.67 -13.14
CA TYR A 367 12.31 -40.12 -12.92
C TYR A 367 12.40 -40.54 -11.45
N VAL A 368 12.44 -39.59 -10.51
CA VAL A 368 12.55 -39.90 -9.09
C VAL A 368 11.28 -40.64 -8.64
N LYS A 369 11.46 -41.66 -7.80
CA LYS A 369 10.35 -42.43 -7.22
C LYS A 369 9.34 -41.49 -6.55
N HIS A 370 8.07 -41.67 -6.89
CA HIS A 370 6.96 -40.95 -6.29
C HIS A 370 6.81 -41.37 -4.82
N GLU A 371 6.97 -40.41 -3.91
CA GLU A 371 6.87 -40.57 -2.46
C GLU A 371 6.60 -39.18 -1.85
N ALA A 372 5.84 -39.14 -0.75
CA ALA A 372 5.55 -37.95 0.04
C ALA A 372 4.98 -36.77 -0.79
N GLY A 373 5.84 -35.85 -1.25
CA GLY A 373 5.44 -34.66 -2.00
C GLY A 373 5.49 -34.78 -3.52
N ILE A 374 6.05 -35.87 -4.07
CA ILE A 374 6.07 -36.13 -5.52
C ILE A 374 5.01 -37.18 -5.86
N ASP A 375 4.03 -36.80 -6.67
CA ASP A 375 2.93 -37.66 -7.13
C ASP A 375 2.66 -37.50 -8.65
N ASP A 376 1.60 -38.13 -9.16
CA ASP A 376 1.23 -38.10 -10.58
C ASP A 376 0.94 -36.68 -11.14
N MET A 377 0.61 -35.72 -10.27
CA MET A 377 0.26 -34.34 -10.65
C MET A 377 1.36 -33.34 -10.32
N PHE A 378 1.95 -33.43 -9.12
CA PHE A 378 2.99 -32.57 -8.59
C PHE A 378 4.35 -33.28 -8.69
N ASN A 379 4.96 -33.18 -9.86
CA ASN A 379 6.26 -33.80 -10.15
C ASN A 379 7.14 -32.92 -11.06
N PHE A 380 8.31 -33.45 -11.40
CA PHE A 380 9.27 -32.81 -12.31
C PHE A 380 9.31 -33.47 -13.70
N GLU A 381 8.26 -34.20 -14.10
CA GLU A 381 8.26 -34.92 -15.40
C GLU A 381 8.11 -33.98 -16.59
N THR A 382 7.31 -32.92 -16.42
CA THR A 382 7.05 -31.92 -17.45
C THR A 382 7.40 -30.51 -16.97
N PHE A 383 7.61 -29.60 -17.92
CA PHE A 383 7.86 -28.19 -17.62
C PHE A 383 6.71 -27.55 -16.83
N GLY A 384 5.45 -27.85 -17.18
CA GLY A 384 4.26 -27.32 -16.50
C GLY A 384 4.19 -27.77 -15.04
N ASN A 385 4.37 -29.07 -14.78
CA ASN A 385 4.36 -29.62 -13.43
C ASN A 385 5.53 -29.05 -12.60
N SER A 386 6.72 -28.95 -13.19
CA SER A 386 7.90 -28.35 -12.56
C SER A 386 7.67 -26.88 -12.16
N MET A 387 6.99 -26.10 -13.01
CA MET A 387 6.64 -24.71 -12.70
C MET A 387 5.64 -24.60 -11.55
N ILE A 388 4.66 -25.51 -11.45
CA ILE A 388 3.70 -25.54 -10.33
C ILE A 388 4.42 -25.87 -9.02
N CYS A 389 5.30 -26.89 -9.02
CA CYS A 389 6.10 -27.25 -7.85
C CYS A 389 6.99 -26.09 -7.39
N LEU A 390 7.67 -25.41 -8.30
CA LEU A 390 8.51 -24.25 -7.95
C LEU A 390 7.69 -23.05 -7.48
N PHE A 391 6.51 -22.80 -8.06
CA PHE A 391 5.60 -21.78 -7.57
C PHE A 391 5.17 -22.06 -6.12
N GLN A 392 4.89 -23.31 -5.78
CA GLN A 392 4.61 -23.72 -4.40
C GLN A 392 5.82 -23.46 -3.48
N ILE A 393 7.02 -23.90 -3.87
CA ILE A 393 8.25 -23.74 -3.07
C ILE A 393 8.71 -22.27 -2.98
N THR A 394 8.26 -21.36 -3.87
CA THR A 394 8.56 -19.92 -3.77
C THR A 394 8.12 -19.33 -2.43
N THR A 395 7.07 -19.89 -1.83
CA THR A 395 6.60 -19.52 -0.48
C THR A 395 7.23 -20.35 0.63
N SER A 396 8.24 -21.17 0.29
CA SER A 396 8.80 -22.27 1.10
C SER A 396 7.78 -23.34 1.51
N ALA A 397 6.60 -23.44 0.88
CA ALA A 397 5.61 -24.44 1.27
C ALA A 397 5.97 -25.84 0.72
N GLY A 398 6.03 -26.85 1.61
CA GLY A 398 6.13 -28.27 1.23
C GLY A 398 7.44 -28.67 0.54
N TRP A 399 8.51 -27.88 0.67
CA TRP A 399 9.81 -28.19 0.06
C TRP A 399 10.46 -29.43 0.66
N ASP A 400 10.16 -29.70 1.94
CA ASP A 400 10.57 -30.89 2.69
C ASP A 400 10.02 -32.17 2.06
N GLY A 401 8.73 -32.17 1.71
CA GLY A 401 8.07 -33.31 1.06
C GLY A 401 8.59 -33.59 -0.35
N LEU A 402 9.00 -32.55 -1.09
CA LEU A 402 9.60 -32.69 -2.42
C LEU A 402 11.06 -33.13 -2.37
N LEU A 403 11.80 -32.75 -1.32
CA LEU A 403 13.19 -33.17 -1.13
C LEU A 403 13.31 -34.63 -0.67
N LEU A 404 12.38 -35.10 0.18
CA LEU A 404 12.42 -36.43 0.79
C LEU A 404 12.61 -37.61 -0.20
N PRO A 405 11.88 -37.70 -1.33
CA PRO A 405 12.10 -38.74 -2.34
C PRO A 405 13.46 -38.63 -3.04
N ILE A 406 13.99 -37.41 -3.18
CA ILE A 406 15.26 -37.15 -3.87
C ILE A 406 16.47 -37.58 -3.02
N LEU A 407 16.29 -37.66 -1.70
CA LEU A 407 17.29 -38.15 -0.76
C LEU A 407 17.38 -39.69 -0.71
N ASN A 408 16.48 -40.41 -1.40
CA ASN A 408 16.47 -41.87 -1.40
C ASN A 408 17.78 -42.46 -1.93
N ARG A 409 18.23 -43.52 -1.28
CA ARG A 409 19.34 -44.37 -1.72
C ARG A 409 18.87 -45.84 -1.70
N PRO A 410 19.53 -46.74 -2.45
CA PRO A 410 19.24 -48.17 -2.36
C PRO A 410 19.31 -48.63 -0.88
N PRO A 411 18.32 -49.39 -0.37
CA PRO A 411 17.23 -50.08 -1.07
C PRO A 411 15.90 -49.31 -1.21
N ASP A 412 15.78 -48.06 -0.75
CA ASP A 412 14.53 -47.28 -0.84
C ASP A 412 14.15 -46.91 -2.29
N CYS A 413 15.11 -46.96 -3.20
CA CYS A 413 14.97 -46.77 -4.64
C CYS A 413 15.77 -47.84 -5.42
N SER A 414 15.43 -48.02 -6.70
CA SER A 414 16.07 -48.99 -7.61
C SER A 414 16.90 -48.28 -8.67
N LEU A 415 18.14 -48.76 -8.87
CA LEU A 415 19.03 -48.25 -9.93
C LEU A 415 18.66 -48.81 -11.31
N ASP A 416 17.97 -49.94 -11.37
CA ASP A 416 17.73 -50.71 -12.59
C ASP A 416 16.26 -50.66 -13.05
N LYS A 417 15.44 -49.80 -12.44
CA LYS A 417 14.03 -49.65 -12.84
C LYS A 417 13.94 -49.16 -14.28
N GLU A 418 13.31 -49.97 -15.13
CA GLU A 418 13.09 -49.61 -16.53
C GLU A 418 11.82 -48.78 -16.66
N HIS A 419 11.91 -47.68 -17.39
CA HIS A 419 10.79 -46.81 -17.71
C HIS A 419 10.38 -47.02 -19.18
N PRO A 420 9.25 -47.69 -19.46
CA PRO A 420 8.85 -48.02 -20.82
C PRO A 420 8.75 -46.77 -21.70
N GLY A 421 9.49 -46.73 -22.81
CA GLY A 421 9.50 -45.59 -23.73
C GLY A 421 10.60 -44.54 -23.49
N SER A 422 11.43 -44.70 -22.45
CA SER A 422 12.65 -43.89 -22.24
C SER A 422 13.91 -44.78 -22.21
N GLY A 423 15.06 -44.21 -22.57
CA GLY A 423 16.36 -44.88 -22.44
C GLY A 423 16.98 -44.75 -21.04
N PHE A 424 16.28 -44.12 -20.10
CA PHE A 424 16.78 -43.84 -18.75
C PHE A 424 16.47 -45.02 -17.83
N LYS A 425 17.43 -45.41 -16.99
CA LYS A 425 17.27 -46.48 -16.00
C LYS A 425 17.42 -45.93 -14.58
N GLY A 426 16.56 -46.39 -13.69
CA GLY A 426 16.58 -46.08 -12.26
C GLY A 426 15.56 -45.02 -11.84
N ASP A 427 15.21 -45.04 -10.55
CA ASP A 427 14.32 -44.06 -9.91
C ASP A 427 14.93 -43.43 -8.65
N CYS A 428 16.24 -43.57 -8.46
CA CYS A 428 16.99 -42.94 -7.39
C CYS A 428 17.30 -41.46 -7.69
N GLY A 429 17.07 -40.59 -6.71
CA GLY A 429 17.52 -39.21 -6.75
C GLY A 429 19.02 -39.07 -6.45
N ASN A 430 19.56 -37.87 -6.66
CA ASN A 430 20.91 -37.51 -6.23
C ASN A 430 20.83 -36.58 -5.01
N PRO A 431 21.17 -37.06 -3.80
CA PRO A 431 21.02 -36.27 -2.57
C PRO A 431 21.80 -34.96 -2.59
N SER A 432 23.02 -34.94 -3.13
CA SER A 432 23.86 -33.73 -3.14
C SER A 432 23.29 -32.66 -4.07
N VAL A 433 22.85 -33.06 -5.27
CA VAL A 433 22.23 -32.15 -6.23
C VAL A 433 20.86 -31.68 -5.74
N GLY A 434 20.08 -32.57 -5.12
CA GLY A 434 18.80 -32.25 -4.50
C GLY A 434 18.93 -31.19 -3.40
N ILE A 435 19.81 -31.42 -2.42
CA ILE A 435 20.04 -30.45 -1.33
C ILE A 435 20.47 -29.10 -1.91
N PHE A 436 21.43 -29.08 -2.84
CA PHE A 436 21.87 -27.83 -3.45
C PHE A 436 20.73 -27.11 -4.19
N PHE A 437 19.93 -27.85 -4.98
CA PHE A 437 18.82 -27.30 -5.73
C PHE A 437 17.77 -26.63 -4.83
N PHE A 438 17.26 -27.35 -3.82
CA PHE A 438 16.21 -26.82 -2.94
C PHE A 438 16.73 -25.70 -2.03
N VAL A 439 17.91 -25.87 -1.43
CA VAL A 439 18.48 -24.86 -0.52
C VAL A 439 18.82 -23.58 -1.28
N SER A 440 19.45 -23.68 -2.46
CA SER A 440 19.75 -22.49 -3.27
C SER A 440 18.47 -21.79 -3.75
N TYR A 441 17.46 -22.55 -4.17
CA TYR A 441 16.19 -21.99 -4.61
C TYR A 441 15.45 -21.28 -3.47
N ILE A 442 15.39 -21.86 -2.26
CA ILE A 442 14.76 -21.22 -1.09
C ILE A 442 15.46 -19.91 -0.74
N ILE A 443 16.79 -19.87 -0.73
CA ILE A 443 17.54 -18.64 -0.42
C ILE A 443 17.29 -17.57 -1.49
N VAL A 444 17.36 -17.92 -2.78
CA VAL A 444 17.16 -16.97 -3.88
C VAL A 444 15.71 -16.47 -3.92
N SER A 445 14.72 -17.35 -3.81
CA SER A 445 13.30 -16.97 -3.81
C SER A 445 12.95 -16.11 -2.59
N PHE A 446 13.44 -16.47 -1.39
CA PHE A 446 13.26 -15.66 -0.18
C PHE A 446 13.84 -14.26 -0.35
N LEU A 447 15.06 -14.13 -0.89
CA LEU A 447 15.66 -12.83 -1.18
C LEU A 447 14.81 -12.00 -2.14
N ILE A 448 14.30 -12.60 -3.22
CA ILE A 448 13.47 -11.87 -4.20
C ILE A 448 12.13 -11.45 -3.58
N VAL A 449 11.45 -12.34 -2.86
CA VAL A 449 10.13 -12.09 -2.24
C VAL A 449 10.24 -11.05 -1.11
N VAL A 450 11.27 -11.11 -0.27
CA VAL A 450 11.49 -10.10 0.77
C VAL A 450 11.74 -8.72 0.16
N ASN A 451 12.55 -8.64 -0.90
CA ASN A 451 12.77 -7.38 -1.61
C ASN A 451 11.49 -6.85 -2.28
N MET A 452 10.64 -7.73 -2.80
CA MET A 452 9.30 -7.37 -3.30
C MET A 452 8.43 -6.76 -2.19
N TYR A 453 8.36 -7.41 -1.03
CA TYR A 453 7.55 -6.96 0.10
C TYR A 453 8.03 -5.63 0.67
N ILE A 454 9.34 -5.47 0.85
CA ILE A 454 9.95 -4.22 1.33
C ILE A 454 9.67 -3.08 0.33
N ALA A 455 9.80 -3.33 -0.98
CA ALA A 455 9.49 -2.32 -1.99
C ALA A 455 8.03 -1.87 -1.91
N ILE A 456 7.08 -2.81 -1.83
CA ILE A 456 5.64 -2.50 -1.72
C ILE A 456 5.34 -1.73 -0.43
N ILE A 457 5.87 -2.17 0.73
CA ILE A 457 5.63 -1.49 2.00
C ILE A 457 6.22 -0.10 1.99
N LEU A 458 7.46 0.07 1.52
CA LEU A 458 8.09 1.38 1.51
C LEU A 458 7.41 2.33 0.53
N GLU A 459 6.91 1.83 -0.60
CA GLU A 459 6.13 2.63 -1.55
C GLU A 459 4.78 3.03 -0.96
N ASN A 460 4.01 2.09 -0.40
CA ASN A 460 2.74 2.37 0.26
C ASN A 460 2.91 3.29 1.47
N PHE A 461 3.95 3.09 2.28
CA PHE A 461 4.25 3.94 3.44
C PHE A 461 4.72 5.32 2.99
N SER A 462 5.50 5.42 1.90
CA SER A 462 5.89 6.71 1.31
C SER A 462 4.65 7.47 0.83
N VAL A 463 3.72 6.82 0.12
CA VAL A 463 2.48 7.44 -0.35
C VAL A 463 1.60 7.87 0.82
N ALA A 464 1.39 7.00 1.81
CA ALA A 464 0.59 7.32 2.99
C ALA A 464 1.22 8.44 3.86
N THR A 465 2.56 8.48 3.94
CA THR A 465 3.29 9.55 4.61
C THR A 465 3.22 10.84 3.81
N GLU A 466 3.34 10.80 2.48
CA GLU A 466 3.17 11.98 1.63
C GLU A 466 1.75 12.54 1.75
N GLU A 467 0.71 11.71 1.74
CA GLU A 467 -0.68 12.17 1.92
C GLU A 467 -0.96 12.74 3.32
N SER A 468 -0.30 12.23 4.37
CA SER A 468 -0.53 12.70 5.75
C SER A 468 0.40 13.83 6.18
N ALA A 469 1.59 13.94 5.58
CA ALA A 469 2.59 14.96 5.91
C ALA A 469 2.54 16.17 4.99
N ASP A 470 1.92 16.06 3.81
CA ASP A 470 1.59 17.21 2.96
C ASP A 470 0.50 18.04 3.67
N PRO A 471 0.75 19.32 3.95
CA PRO A 471 -0.26 20.21 4.55
C PRO A 471 -1.45 20.51 3.61
N LEU A 472 -1.32 20.16 2.32
CA LEU A 472 -2.36 20.27 1.30
C LEU A 472 -2.38 18.98 0.48
N SER A 473 -3.49 18.26 0.53
CA SER A 473 -3.73 17.01 -0.20
C SER A 473 -4.32 17.26 -1.60
N GLU A 474 -4.32 16.23 -2.46
CA GLU A 474 -5.00 16.33 -3.77
C GLU A 474 -6.51 16.55 -3.63
N ASP A 475 -7.10 16.03 -2.56
CA ASP A 475 -8.52 16.17 -2.27
C ASP A 475 -8.88 17.63 -1.91
N ASP A 476 -7.99 18.35 -1.23
CA ASP A 476 -8.19 19.77 -0.93
C ASP A 476 -8.26 20.63 -2.20
N PHE A 477 -7.45 20.29 -3.21
CA PHE A 477 -7.51 20.94 -4.52
C PHE A 477 -8.77 20.55 -5.30
N GLU A 478 -9.24 19.30 -5.21
CA GLU A 478 -10.53 18.89 -5.80
C GLU A 478 -11.69 19.64 -5.16
N THR A 479 -11.77 19.66 -3.83
CA THR A 479 -12.79 20.40 -3.08
C THR A 479 -12.76 21.90 -3.41
N PHE A 480 -11.57 22.49 -3.58
CA PHE A 480 -11.45 23.87 -4.04
C PHE A 480 -12.11 24.09 -5.41
N TYR A 481 -11.83 23.22 -6.40
CA TYR A 481 -12.43 23.33 -7.73
C TYR A 481 -13.94 23.02 -7.73
N GLU A 482 -14.40 22.04 -6.95
CA GLU A 482 -15.83 21.73 -6.80
C GLU A 482 -16.63 22.92 -6.22
N ILE A 483 -16.03 23.64 -5.28
CA ILE A 483 -16.64 24.85 -4.73
C ILE A 483 -16.51 25.99 -5.75
N TRP A 484 -15.39 26.14 -6.44
CA TRP A 484 -15.19 27.15 -7.48
C TRP A 484 -16.25 27.03 -8.59
N GLU A 485 -16.58 25.82 -9.03
CA GLU A 485 -17.61 25.54 -10.04
C GLU A 485 -18.99 26.09 -9.65
N LYS A 486 -19.31 26.16 -8.35
CA LYS A 486 -20.57 26.76 -7.87
C LYS A 486 -20.62 28.27 -8.06
N PHE A 487 -19.46 28.94 -8.09
CA PHE A 487 -19.32 30.39 -8.25
C PHE A 487 -18.99 30.80 -9.70
N ASP A 488 -18.46 29.90 -10.52
CA ASP A 488 -18.15 30.07 -11.95
C ASP A 488 -18.73 28.92 -12.81
N PRO A 489 -20.05 28.89 -13.04
CA PRO A 489 -20.72 27.78 -13.73
C PRO A 489 -20.30 27.60 -15.20
N ASP A 490 -19.82 28.68 -15.83
CA ASP A 490 -19.42 28.70 -17.24
C ASP A 490 -17.93 28.33 -17.44
N ALA A 491 -17.22 28.05 -16.34
CA ALA A 491 -15.77 27.81 -16.29
C ALA A 491 -14.96 28.89 -17.01
N THR A 492 -15.31 30.15 -16.76
CA THR A 492 -14.59 31.32 -17.29
C THR A 492 -13.20 31.47 -16.66
N GLN A 493 -12.95 30.79 -15.53
CA GLN A 493 -11.78 30.91 -14.66
C GLN A 493 -11.74 32.23 -13.88
N PHE A 494 -12.85 32.99 -13.84
CA PHE A 494 -12.93 34.26 -13.15
C PHE A 494 -14.15 34.33 -12.22
N ILE A 495 -13.99 35.01 -11.08
CA ILE A 495 -15.10 35.42 -10.21
C ILE A 495 -15.05 36.93 -9.97
N GLU A 496 -16.20 37.52 -9.63
CA GLU A 496 -16.29 38.91 -9.18
C GLU A 496 -15.71 39.06 -7.77
N TYR A 497 -15.01 40.16 -7.51
CA TYR A 497 -14.38 40.48 -6.22
C TYR A 497 -15.38 40.46 -5.04
N SER A 498 -16.63 40.86 -5.29
CA SER A 498 -17.71 40.83 -4.29
C SER A 498 -17.99 39.43 -3.74
N LYS A 499 -17.82 38.38 -4.57
CA LYS A 499 -18.09 36.98 -4.22
C LYS A 499 -16.92 36.29 -3.54
N LEU A 500 -15.72 36.89 -3.56
CA LEU A 500 -14.50 36.30 -3.00
C LEU A 500 -14.64 35.96 -1.50
N ALA A 501 -15.30 36.84 -0.74
CA ALA A 501 -15.49 36.65 0.70
C ALA A 501 -16.42 35.47 1.01
N ASP A 502 -17.44 35.25 0.18
CA ASP A 502 -18.37 34.12 0.30
C ASP A 502 -17.70 32.82 -0.14
N PHE A 503 -16.94 32.87 -1.23
CA PHE A 503 -16.15 31.75 -1.72
C PHE A 503 -15.14 31.26 -0.67
N ALA A 504 -14.38 32.18 -0.07
CA ALA A 504 -13.34 31.85 0.90
C ALA A 504 -13.90 31.20 2.20
N ASP A 505 -15.14 31.56 2.59
CA ASP A 505 -15.81 30.97 3.76
C ASP A 505 -16.46 29.61 3.45
N ALA A 506 -16.83 29.37 2.18
CA ALA A 506 -17.42 28.12 1.72
C ALA A 506 -16.42 26.96 1.58
N LEU A 507 -15.12 27.27 1.46
CA LEU A 507 -14.04 26.28 1.42
C LEU A 507 -13.97 25.45 2.70
N GLU A 508 -13.41 24.25 2.59
CA GLU A 508 -13.16 23.37 3.74
C GLU A 508 -11.75 23.60 4.32
N HIS A 509 -11.53 23.20 5.58
CA HIS A 509 -10.21 23.26 6.20
C HIS A 509 -9.26 22.31 5.45
N PRO A 510 -8.02 22.69 5.08
CA PRO A 510 -7.22 23.83 5.57
C PRO A 510 -7.30 25.13 4.76
N LEU A 511 -7.99 25.15 3.61
CA LEU A 511 -8.05 26.33 2.72
C LEU A 511 -9.13 27.35 3.12
N ARG A 512 -10.03 27.00 4.04
CA ARG A 512 -11.10 27.87 4.54
C ARG A 512 -10.58 29.14 5.21
N VAL A 513 -11.16 30.29 4.84
CA VAL A 513 -10.97 31.57 5.53
C VAL A 513 -12.32 32.05 6.09
N PRO A 514 -12.60 31.82 7.39
CA PRO A 514 -13.90 32.10 7.98
C PRO A 514 -14.17 33.60 8.06
N LYS A 515 -15.45 33.99 7.99
CA LYS A 515 -15.84 35.39 8.17
C LYS A 515 -15.64 35.85 9.63
N PRO A 516 -15.19 37.09 9.87
CA PRO A 516 -14.88 38.15 8.90
C PRO A 516 -13.49 38.00 8.26
N ASN A 517 -13.46 37.80 6.94
CA ASN A 517 -12.24 37.48 6.16
C ASN A 517 -11.71 38.64 5.31
N THR A 518 -12.39 39.78 5.29
CA THR A 518 -12.06 40.91 4.39
C THR A 518 -10.65 41.47 4.60
N ILE A 519 -10.17 41.55 5.84
CA ILE A 519 -8.85 42.11 6.14
C ILE A 519 -7.75 41.16 5.64
N GLU A 520 -7.92 39.86 5.89
CA GLU A 520 -6.97 38.83 5.44
C GLU A 520 -6.93 38.74 3.91
N LEU A 521 -8.08 38.81 3.22
CA LEU A 521 -8.13 38.79 1.76
C LEU A 521 -7.52 40.03 1.11
N ILE A 522 -7.62 41.20 1.76
CA ILE A 522 -6.93 42.41 1.31
C ILE A 522 -5.42 42.28 1.52
N ALA A 523 -4.98 41.68 2.63
CA ALA A 523 -3.56 41.47 2.93
C ALA A 523 -2.88 40.46 1.99
N MET A 524 -3.64 39.58 1.33
CA MET A 524 -3.12 38.64 0.32
C MET A 524 -2.74 39.29 -1.03
N ASP A 525 -3.12 40.55 -1.26
CA ASP A 525 -2.77 41.36 -2.45
C ASP A 525 -3.02 40.66 -3.79
N LEU A 526 -4.26 40.21 -4.02
CA LEU A 526 -4.65 39.50 -5.23
C LEU A 526 -4.70 40.45 -6.45
N PRO A 527 -4.19 40.03 -7.62
CA PRO A 527 -4.28 40.80 -8.86
C PRO A 527 -5.73 40.82 -9.38
N MET A 528 -6.19 41.99 -9.83
CA MET A 528 -7.52 42.19 -10.39
C MET A 528 -7.45 42.62 -11.86
N VAL A 529 -8.35 42.04 -12.66
CA VAL A 529 -8.53 42.29 -14.08
C VAL A 529 -9.71 43.24 -14.29
N SER A 530 -9.86 43.79 -15.50
CA SER A 530 -10.97 44.66 -15.89
C SER A 530 -12.34 44.09 -15.47
N GLY A 531 -13.13 44.94 -14.81
CA GLY A 531 -14.46 44.61 -14.29
C GLY A 531 -14.48 44.04 -12.87
N ASP A 532 -13.49 44.35 -12.03
CA ASP A 532 -13.38 43.86 -10.63
C ASP A 532 -13.43 42.31 -10.56
N ARG A 533 -12.76 41.64 -11.51
CA ARG A 533 -12.68 40.17 -11.61
C ARG A 533 -11.32 39.65 -11.18
N ILE A 534 -11.31 38.47 -10.57
CA ILE A 534 -10.12 37.78 -10.07
C ILE A 534 -10.03 36.41 -10.73
N HIS A 535 -8.82 36.00 -11.11
CA HIS A 535 -8.58 34.73 -11.76
C HIS A 535 -8.42 33.59 -10.73
N CYS A 536 -8.98 32.42 -11.05
CA CYS A 536 -8.99 31.21 -10.21
C CYS A 536 -7.61 30.83 -9.67
N LEU A 537 -6.62 30.83 -10.56
CA LEU A 537 -5.27 30.41 -10.20
C LEU A 537 -4.63 31.34 -9.19
N ASP A 538 -4.86 32.65 -9.28
CA ASP A 538 -4.25 33.62 -8.38
C ASP A 538 -4.83 33.49 -6.97
N VAL A 539 -6.14 33.21 -6.88
CA VAL A 539 -6.81 32.88 -5.60
C VAL A 539 -6.25 31.59 -5.03
N LEU A 540 -6.19 30.53 -5.83
CA LEU A 540 -5.68 29.22 -5.39
C LEU A 540 -4.22 29.31 -4.91
N PHE A 541 -3.38 30.04 -5.63
CA PHE A 541 -1.98 30.26 -5.27
C PHE A 541 -1.84 31.04 -3.97
N ALA A 542 -2.58 32.13 -3.79
CA ALA A 542 -2.54 32.92 -2.55
C ALA A 542 -2.98 32.11 -1.32
N PHE A 543 -4.01 31.27 -1.48
CA PHE A 543 -4.53 30.44 -0.39
C PHE A 543 -3.56 29.30 -0.07
N THR A 544 -2.95 28.70 -1.09
CA THR A 544 -1.87 27.71 -0.95
C THR A 544 -0.68 28.31 -0.21
N LYS A 545 -0.26 29.52 -0.58
CA LYS A 545 0.82 30.26 0.08
C LYS A 545 0.52 30.54 1.55
N ARG A 546 -0.71 30.93 1.88
CA ARG A 546 -1.16 31.15 3.27
C ARG A 546 -0.96 29.90 4.14
N VAL A 547 -1.34 28.72 3.63
CA VAL A 547 -1.26 27.46 4.37
C VAL A 547 0.19 26.98 4.51
N LEU A 548 1.01 27.15 3.47
CA LEU A 548 2.40 26.67 3.44
C LEU A 548 3.39 27.59 4.17
N GLY A 549 3.05 28.88 4.36
CA GLY A 549 3.92 29.87 4.98
C GLY A 549 4.92 30.51 4.00
N ASP A 550 5.50 31.64 4.41
CA ASP A 550 6.46 32.42 3.61
C ASP A 550 7.90 32.14 4.10
N SER A 551 8.67 31.35 3.35
CA SER A 551 10.10 31.19 3.58
C SER A 551 10.89 31.71 2.38
N GLY A 552 11.95 32.49 2.61
CA GLY A 552 12.66 33.20 1.53
C GLY A 552 13.33 32.29 0.48
N GLU A 553 13.58 31.02 0.80
CA GLU A 553 14.08 30.02 -0.18
C GLU A 553 12.98 29.53 -1.12
N LEU A 554 11.72 29.59 -0.69
CA LEU A 554 10.54 29.20 -1.47
C LEU A 554 10.29 30.17 -2.64
N ASP A 555 10.69 31.44 -2.52
CA ASP A 555 10.48 32.47 -3.55
C ASP A 555 11.34 32.24 -4.82
N ILE A 556 12.51 31.60 -4.70
CA ILE A 556 13.36 31.25 -5.84
C ILE A 556 12.76 30.06 -6.61
N LEU A 557 12.31 29.05 -5.87
CA LEU A 557 11.55 27.91 -6.39
C LEU A 557 10.24 28.37 -7.05
N ARG A 558 9.56 29.34 -6.43
CA ARG A 558 8.36 30.01 -6.96
C ARG A 558 8.62 30.66 -8.30
N GLN A 559 9.70 31.41 -8.48
CA GLN A 559 9.96 32.11 -9.74
C GLN A 559 10.17 31.14 -10.91
N GLN A 560 10.99 30.09 -10.69
CA GLN A 560 11.19 29.03 -11.70
C GLN A 560 9.92 28.22 -11.99
N MET A 561 9.08 28.00 -10.97
CA MET A 561 7.82 27.26 -11.15
C MET A 561 6.73 28.11 -11.77
N GLU A 562 6.63 29.40 -11.43
CA GLU A 562 5.75 30.36 -12.10
C GLU A 562 6.11 30.45 -13.59
N GLU A 563 7.38 30.50 -13.96
CA GLU A 563 7.81 30.47 -15.37
C GLU A 563 7.42 29.18 -16.10
N ARG A 564 7.63 28.00 -15.49
CA ARG A 564 7.20 26.70 -16.06
C ARG A 564 5.68 26.57 -16.13
N PHE A 565 4.97 27.11 -15.13
CA PHE A 565 3.52 27.11 -15.07
C PHE A 565 2.93 28.03 -16.15
N VAL A 566 3.52 29.21 -16.34
CA VAL A 566 3.15 30.16 -17.41
C VAL A 566 3.43 29.55 -18.79
N ALA A 567 4.52 28.80 -18.94
CA ALA A 567 4.82 28.08 -20.18
C ALA A 567 3.82 26.95 -20.48
N SER A 568 3.24 26.32 -19.46
CA SER A 568 2.24 25.25 -19.59
C SER A 568 0.79 25.75 -19.66
N ASN A 569 0.54 27.02 -19.30
CA ASN A 569 -0.73 27.72 -19.45
C ASN A 569 -0.54 29.07 -20.16
N PRO A 570 -0.37 29.06 -21.50
CA PRO A 570 -0.15 30.27 -22.30
C PRO A 570 -1.30 31.28 -22.29
N SER A 571 -2.46 30.96 -21.70
CA SER A 571 -3.59 31.88 -21.50
C SER A 571 -3.31 33.01 -20.50
N LYS A 572 -2.19 32.99 -19.76
CA LYS A 572 -1.76 34.13 -18.93
C LYS A 572 -1.33 35.34 -19.77
N MET A 573 -0.96 35.16 -21.04
CA MET A 573 -0.57 36.26 -21.95
C MET A 573 -1.73 37.21 -22.31
N SER A 574 -2.99 36.85 -22.05
CA SER A 574 -4.15 37.65 -22.49
C SER A 574 -4.76 38.58 -21.44
N TYR A 575 -4.22 38.66 -20.22
CA TYR A 575 -4.83 39.46 -19.15
C TYR A 575 -3.75 40.15 -18.28
N GLU A 576 -3.32 41.34 -18.67
CA GLU A 576 -2.47 42.17 -17.81
C GLU A 576 -3.29 42.70 -16.61
N PRO A 577 -2.83 42.51 -15.36
CA PRO A 577 -3.53 43.00 -14.17
C PRO A 577 -3.53 44.52 -14.16
N ILE A 578 -4.70 45.13 -13.93
CA ILE A 578 -4.88 46.59 -13.97
C ILE A 578 -4.68 47.19 -12.57
N THR A 579 -5.11 46.49 -11.52
CA THR A 579 -5.00 46.91 -10.10
C THR A 579 -4.86 45.68 -9.17
N THR A 580 -4.56 45.88 -7.88
CA THR A 580 -4.55 44.81 -6.86
C THR A 580 -5.56 45.11 -5.74
N THR A 581 -5.94 44.10 -4.95
CA THR A 581 -6.90 44.29 -3.85
C THR A 581 -6.46 45.34 -2.84
N LEU A 582 -5.15 45.41 -2.54
CA LEU A 582 -4.58 46.42 -1.65
C LEU A 582 -4.62 47.81 -2.29
N ARG A 583 -4.21 47.93 -3.55
CA ARG A 583 -4.26 49.20 -4.30
C ARG A 583 -5.68 49.73 -4.42
N ARG A 584 -6.66 48.86 -4.68
CA ARG A 584 -8.08 49.22 -4.75
C ARG A 584 -8.61 49.72 -3.41
N LYS A 585 -8.20 49.09 -2.30
CA LYS A 585 -8.57 49.58 -0.98
C LYS A 585 -7.98 50.96 -0.71
N GLN A 586 -6.74 51.18 -1.14
CA GLN A 586 -6.08 52.47 -1.03
C GLN A 586 -6.77 53.54 -1.89
N GLU A 587 -7.25 53.20 -3.09
CA GLU A 587 -8.08 54.06 -3.93
C GLU A 587 -9.41 54.43 -3.26
N GLU A 588 -10.13 53.45 -2.68
CA GLU A 588 -11.37 53.72 -1.93
C GLU A 588 -11.15 54.66 -0.75
N VAL A 589 -10.12 54.37 0.07
CA VAL A 589 -9.80 55.19 1.25
C VAL A 589 -9.41 56.60 0.80
N SER A 590 -8.60 56.72 -0.26
CA SER A 590 -8.23 58.01 -0.84
C SER A 590 -9.45 58.76 -1.38
N ALA A 591 -10.37 58.08 -2.06
CA ALA A 591 -11.62 58.64 -2.55
C ALA A 591 -12.51 59.13 -1.39
N VAL A 592 -12.63 58.36 -0.30
CA VAL A 592 -13.40 58.78 0.89
C VAL A 592 -12.76 60.00 1.56
N VAL A 593 -11.43 60.04 1.69
CA VAL A 593 -10.71 61.20 2.23
C VAL A 593 -10.89 62.42 1.35
N LEU A 594 -10.74 62.29 0.03
CA LEU A 594 -10.97 63.36 -0.95
C LEU A 594 -12.41 63.84 -0.94
N GLN A 595 -13.40 62.94 -0.93
CA GLN A 595 -14.82 63.30 -0.84
C GLN A 595 -15.14 63.98 0.48
N ARG A 596 -14.56 63.54 1.61
CA ARG A 596 -14.74 64.16 2.92
C ARG A 596 -14.11 65.56 2.96
N ALA A 597 -12.91 65.70 2.40
CA ALA A 597 -12.24 66.99 2.27
C ALA A 597 -13.00 67.94 1.35
N TYR A 598 -13.52 67.45 0.21
CA TYR A 598 -14.30 68.21 -0.75
C TYR A 598 -15.68 68.62 -0.19
N ARG A 599 -16.39 67.71 0.49
CA ARG A 599 -17.65 68.03 1.21
C ARG A 599 -17.39 69.05 2.33
N GLY A 600 -16.28 68.91 3.06
CA GLY A 600 -15.85 69.89 4.05
C GLY A 600 -15.50 71.26 3.45
N HIS A 601 -14.87 71.28 2.27
CA HIS A 601 -14.57 72.50 1.52
C HIS A 601 -15.84 73.19 1.01
N LEU A 602 -16.79 72.43 0.45
CA LEU A 602 -18.11 72.93 0.02
C LEU A 602 -18.94 73.47 1.20
N ALA A 603 -18.87 72.81 2.36
CA ALA A 603 -19.52 73.29 3.58
C ALA A 603 -18.91 74.61 4.10
N ARG A 604 -17.59 74.82 3.94
CA ARG A 604 -16.92 76.09 4.31
C ARG A 604 -17.20 77.23 3.33
N ARG A 605 -17.48 76.93 2.06
CA ARG A 605 -17.88 77.92 1.03
C ARG A 605 -19.38 78.21 0.99
N GLY A 606 -20.18 77.65 1.90
CA GLY A 606 -21.62 77.97 2.04
C GLY A 606 -22.55 77.28 1.03
N PHE A 607 -22.06 76.34 0.22
CA PHE A 607 -22.86 75.66 -0.81
C PHE A 607 -23.69 74.49 -0.26
N ILE A 608 -23.47 74.04 0.98
CA ILE A 608 -24.25 72.97 1.61
C ILE A 608 -24.86 73.50 2.89
N CYS A 609 -26.19 73.73 2.86
CA CYS A 609 -26.96 74.04 4.04
C CYS A 609 -26.95 72.83 4.99
N LYS A 610 -26.48 73.00 6.22
CA LYS A 610 -26.63 71.96 7.27
C LYS A 610 -28.12 71.74 7.49
N LYS A 611 -28.62 70.57 7.09
CA LYS A 611 -29.97 70.13 7.48
C LYS A 611 -29.96 69.90 8.99
N THR A 612 -30.56 70.81 9.74
CA THR A 612 -30.83 70.66 11.17
C THR A 612 -32.05 69.76 11.32
N THR A 613 -31.86 68.51 11.74
CA THR A 613 -32.96 67.70 12.28
C THR A 613 -32.88 67.72 13.80
N SER A 614 -33.84 68.43 14.39
CA SER A 614 -34.11 68.55 15.82
C SER A 614 -34.83 67.31 16.36
N ASN A 615 -34.50 66.97 17.61
CA ASN A 615 -34.97 65.85 18.42
C ASN A 615 -36.50 65.85 18.73
N LYS A 616 -37.07 64.65 18.90
CA LYS A 616 -37.97 64.16 20.00
C LYS A 616 -38.79 62.95 19.49
N LEU A 617 -39.08 61.86 20.22
CA LEU A 617 -38.67 61.26 21.49
C LEU A 617 -39.37 59.87 21.58
N GLU A 618 -39.00 59.05 22.57
CA GLU A 618 -39.65 57.83 23.13
C GLU A 618 -39.03 56.47 22.73
N ASN A 619 -38.77 55.52 23.64
CA ASN A 619 -38.51 55.51 25.08
C ASN A 619 -38.04 54.08 25.44
N GLY A 620 -37.18 53.93 26.46
CA GLY A 620 -36.75 52.64 27.05
C GLY A 620 -35.34 52.23 26.59
N GLY A 621 -34.28 52.49 27.35
CA GLY A 621 -33.88 51.80 28.58
C GLY A 621 -32.83 50.74 28.20
N THR A 622 -31.56 50.75 28.58
CA THR A 622 -30.91 51.19 29.83
C THR A 622 -29.39 51.41 29.63
N HIS A 623 -28.92 52.60 30.05
CA HIS A 623 -27.68 52.95 30.80
C HIS A 623 -26.28 52.41 30.37
N ARG A 624 -25.35 53.25 29.86
CA ARG A 624 -24.42 54.25 30.52
C ARG A 624 -23.07 53.56 30.88
N GLU A 625 -21.85 54.02 30.55
CA GLU A 625 -21.23 55.36 30.50
C GLU A 625 -20.11 55.42 29.41
N LYS A 626 -20.11 56.42 28.52
CA LYS A 626 -19.28 57.66 28.51
C LYS A 626 -17.75 57.50 28.56
N LYS A 627 -17.14 57.76 27.40
CA LYS A 627 -15.78 58.30 27.23
C LYS A 627 -15.71 59.76 27.72
N GLU A 628 -14.62 60.10 28.40
CA GLU A 628 -14.02 61.44 28.36
C GLU A 628 -12.79 61.43 27.46
N SER A 629 -12.52 62.57 26.83
CA SER A 629 -11.46 62.80 25.85
C SER A 629 -10.43 63.78 26.41
N THR A 630 -9.13 63.51 26.17
CA THR A 630 -8.02 64.40 25.67
C THR A 630 -6.65 63.86 26.15
N PRO A 631 -5.48 64.36 25.67
CA PRO A 631 -4.91 64.08 24.35
C PRO A 631 -3.43 63.62 24.39
N SER A 632 -2.99 62.93 23.32
CA SER A 632 -1.61 62.78 22.83
C SER A 632 -0.48 62.18 23.71
N THR A 633 0.43 61.49 22.99
CA THR A 633 1.76 60.98 23.35
C THR A 633 1.86 59.79 24.32
N ALA A 634 1.86 58.58 23.76
CA ALA A 634 2.75 57.48 24.15
C ALA A 634 2.73 56.38 23.07
N SER A 635 3.91 55.89 22.72
CA SER A 635 4.18 54.76 21.83
C SER A 635 3.90 53.39 22.50
N LEU A 636 3.79 52.35 21.65
CA LEU A 636 3.81 50.86 21.89
C LEU A 636 2.44 50.14 22.05
N PRO A 637 2.32 48.81 21.78
CA PRO A 637 3.27 47.84 21.17
C PRO A 637 2.71 47.01 19.98
N SER A 638 3.62 46.30 19.32
CA SER A 638 3.41 45.29 18.27
C SER A 638 2.70 44.03 18.79
N TYR A 639 1.82 43.45 17.95
CA TYR A 639 1.10 42.20 18.19
C TYR A 639 1.76 41.06 17.39
N ASP A 640 2.91 40.61 17.86
CA ASP A 640 3.51 39.30 17.53
C ASP A 640 3.64 38.56 18.85
N SER A 641 2.74 37.61 19.15
CA SER A 641 2.96 36.57 20.17
C SER A 641 1.73 35.68 20.38
N VAL A 642 1.38 34.85 19.41
CA VAL A 642 0.72 33.56 19.73
C VAL A 642 1.24 32.49 18.77
N THR A 643 2.46 32.03 19.01
CA THR A 643 2.95 30.63 18.86
C THR A 643 4.48 30.63 18.84
N LYS A 644 5.12 30.73 20.02
CA LYS A 644 6.52 30.30 20.27
C LYS A 644 6.87 30.44 21.78
N PRO A 645 6.42 29.56 22.69
CA PRO A 645 6.89 29.63 24.09
C PRO A 645 7.94 28.56 24.47
N GLU A 646 8.21 27.55 23.63
CA GLU A 646 9.04 26.40 24.07
C GLU A 646 10.49 26.41 23.54
N LYS A 647 10.75 26.86 22.30
CA LYS A 647 12.12 26.86 21.75
C LYS A 647 13.04 27.93 22.37
N GLU A 648 12.51 29.09 22.76
CA GLU A 648 13.31 30.16 23.38
C GLU A 648 13.69 29.88 24.85
N LYS A 649 12.87 29.08 25.57
CA LYS A 649 13.18 28.68 26.95
C LYS A 649 14.31 27.63 26.99
N GLN A 650 14.40 26.73 26.00
CA GLN A 650 15.49 25.76 25.91
C GLN A 650 16.81 26.42 25.51
N GLN A 651 16.81 27.35 24.54
CA GLN A 651 18.04 28.06 24.15
C GLN A 651 18.59 28.96 25.27
N ARG A 652 17.74 29.68 26.01
CA ARG A 652 18.19 30.47 27.17
C ARG A 652 18.70 29.62 28.34
N ALA A 653 18.16 28.40 28.52
CA ALA A 653 18.64 27.47 29.54
C ALA A 653 20.01 26.87 29.17
N GLU A 654 20.27 26.62 27.87
CA GLU A 654 21.55 26.12 27.37
C GLU A 654 22.66 27.19 27.39
N GLU A 655 22.33 28.44 27.02
CA GLU A 655 23.25 29.58 27.13
C GLU A 655 23.60 29.89 28.59
N GLY A 656 22.61 29.84 29.50
CA GLY A 656 22.84 29.99 30.94
C GLY A 656 23.70 28.87 31.55
N ARG A 657 23.63 27.64 31.02
CA ARG A 657 24.53 26.54 31.41
C ARG A 657 25.95 26.73 30.87
N ARG A 658 26.11 27.24 29.65
CA ARG A 658 27.42 27.56 29.05
C ARG A 658 28.12 28.72 29.75
N GLU A 659 27.41 29.76 30.17
CA GLU A 659 28.00 30.87 30.95
C GLU A 659 28.40 30.44 32.37
N ARG A 660 27.61 29.61 33.04
CA ARG A 660 27.98 29.07 34.36
C ARG A 660 29.21 28.15 34.30
N ALA A 661 29.36 27.37 33.23
CA ALA A 661 30.54 26.54 33.01
C ALA A 661 31.80 27.37 32.72
N LYS A 662 31.69 28.49 31.99
CA LYS A 662 32.81 29.43 31.77
C LYS A 662 33.25 30.14 33.05
N ARG A 663 32.31 30.62 33.86
CA ARG A 663 32.63 31.27 35.16
C ARG A 663 33.23 30.30 36.19
N GLN A 664 32.82 29.03 36.20
CA GLN A 664 33.47 28.02 37.06
C GLN A 664 34.88 27.64 36.59
N LYS A 665 35.20 27.80 35.31
CA LYS A 665 36.54 27.55 34.76
C LYS A 665 37.51 28.69 35.08
N GLU A 666 37.06 29.95 34.98
CA GLU A 666 37.84 31.13 35.37
C GLU A 666 38.12 31.21 36.89
N VAL A 667 37.19 30.77 37.73
CA VAL A 667 37.39 30.69 39.20
C VAL A 667 38.33 29.56 39.62
N ARG A 668 38.53 28.54 38.77
CA ARG A 668 39.44 27.41 39.02
C ARG A 668 40.88 27.71 38.57
N GLU A 669 41.05 28.55 37.55
CA GLU A 669 42.36 29.02 37.07
C GLU A 669 42.94 30.18 37.90
N SER A 670 42.12 30.87 38.72
CA SER A 670 42.59 31.92 39.63
C SER A 670 42.99 31.44 41.03
N LYS A 671 43.06 30.13 41.27
CA LYS A 671 43.41 29.52 42.58
C LYS A 671 44.39 28.33 42.49
N CYS A 672 45.16 28.20 41.41
CA CYS A 672 46.34 27.34 41.32
C CYS A 672 47.58 28.14 40.94
#